data_AF-A0A1Q6G1H8-F1
#
_entry.id   AF-A0A1Q6G1H8-F1
#
_cell.length_a   1.000
_cell.length_b   1.000
_cell.length_c   1.000
_cell.angle_alpha   90.00
_cell.angle_beta   90.00
_cell.angle_gamma   90.00
#
_symmetry.space_group_name_H-M   'P 1'
#
loop_
_entity.id
_entity.type
_entity.pdbx_description
1 polymer ?
#
loop_
_entity_poly.entity_id
_entity_poly.type
_entity_poly.pdbx_seq_one_letter_code
_entity_poly.pdbx_strand_id
1 'polypeptide(L)'
;MRTVFRCIVVLVVFAVSFLPTMVNARLLSPSPGEVNEFEMLMDKIRADFAGNPSIDEYLTKYNAVDGSFTDIDYSRTDRTNWEPLIHIDRVYDFVFAYTNPKNKYYRQEALYSKIVAALEYWYRRNPNCSNWWYNQIAEPQRIGVLLIQMRTGKKHIPADLEHRTLERMKAEGGDPAKWTGANMTDIALHWIYRACLTADEEMLKKGIAYSYSTVVYTTKEGFQYDNCYFQHGVQLYIGGYGDEILKGVTQVAMYTRGTQYALPADKLALLSKFMRGTYYQTIRGKYMSYDVLGRGVSRPGILDKSAMAEFAKRMIVLDPEYAAEYAAIVDRLAGKKPADYAVKPCHTHYFIGDYTLHVRPGYAFDVRMASSRTMRCEYGNGENLKTYFLSDGCTNIVVKGDEYFNIFPVWDWAKIPGVTAPQMTTIPKAASDWQTRGTSTFAGGVSDSIYGVTAYAYQDNYAGVNTTAKKAWFFFDDEIVCLGAGITSTATESISTTVNQCLLNDKVPVSISDNNQVSTVGAGNYFYKNKLNWVLHNEVGYVFPMGGNVFLSNKTQSGNWYDINTAAPKMEQDTDVFTLGFDHGLSPRDATYAYIVVPNKKTAEDMAAYPASNIEILANSDSMQVVRNKKLDVWEMVFYRAATFSHGKITVRVDKGCALLFKDIENSASCFHIADPAQAQSVIRVDVCIPSVAKDTKTIVCDFSDTGIYAGMSKVYSLEKSED
;
A
#
# COMPACT_ATOMS: atom_id res chain seq x y z
N MET A 1 -8.59 78.82 20.40
CA MET A 1 -7.60 79.91 20.26
C MET A 1 -6.45 79.36 19.43
N ARG A 2 -6.44 79.63 18.11
CA ARG A 2 -5.60 80.65 17.44
C ARG A 2 -4.09 80.40 17.54
N THR A 3 -3.59 79.62 16.58
CA THR A 3 -2.57 79.95 15.56
C THR A 3 -1.61 81.12 15.80
N VAL A 4 -0.29 80.90 15.63
CA VAL A 4 0.71 81.67 14.82
C VAL A 4 1.95 80.76 14.63
N PHE A 5 2.19 80.10 13.49
CA PHE A 5 3.02 80.47 12.31
C PHE A 5 4.47 80.96 12.55
N ARG A 6 5.46 80.22 12.02
CA ARG A 6 6.54 80.79 11.19
C ARG A 6 7.20 79.73 10.29
N CYS A 7 7.21 80.05 9.00
CA CYS A 7 7.79 79.33 7.87
C CYS A 7 9.32 79.44 7.85
N ILE A 8 9.99 78.41 7.30
CA ILE A 8 11.13 78.60 6.39
C ILE A 8 10.96 77.63 5.19
N VAL A 9 11.09 78.20 4.01
CA VAL A 9 11.02 77.61 2.66
C VAL A 9 12.44 77.50 2.11
N VAL A 10 12.84 76.36 1.55
CA VAL A 10 13.73 76.21 0.37
C VAL A 10 13.43 74.83 -0.25
N LEU A 11 12.61 74.71 -1.30
CA LEU A 11 12.89 74.78 -2.75
C LEU A 11 13.85 73.70 -3.30
N VAL A 12 13.23 72.74 -4.00
CA VAL A 12 13.77 71.64 -4.81
C VAL A 12 13.89 72.09 -6.27
N VAL A 13 15.02 71.84 -6.96
CA VAL A 13 15.10 71.53 -8.42
C VAL A 13 16.37 70.71 -8.76
N PHE A 14 16.14 69.53 -9.36
CA PHE A 14 16.85 68.71 -10.36
C PHE A 14 18.33 68.99 -10.76
N ALA A 15 19.14 67.92 -10.86
CA ALA A 15 19.48 67.24 -12.14
C ALA A 15 20.51 66.08 -12.00
N VAL A 16 20.05 64.87 -12.38
CA VAL A 16 20.66 63.81 -13.23
C VAL A 16 22.19 63.58 -13.23
N SER A 17 22.60 62.36 -12.85
CA SER A 17 23.57 61.56 -13.62
C SER A 17 23.39 60.05 -13.38
N PHE A 18 23.27 59.31 -14.49
CA PHE A 18 23.20 57.85 -14.59
C PHE A 18 24.59 57.23 -14.41
N LEU A 19 24.68 56.07 -13.72
CA LEU A 19 25.65 54.99 -13.99
C LEU A 19 25.13 53.68 -13.33
N PRO A 20 25.18 52.52 -14.03
CA PRO A 20 24.69 51.26 -13.50
C PRO A 20 25.81 50.51 -12.76
N THR A 21 25.64 50.21 -11.48
CA THR A 21 26.50 49.26 -10.78
C THR A 21 25.99 47.85 -10.99
N MET A 22 26.71 47.09 -11.83
CA MET A 22 26.62 45.64 -11.88
C MET A 22 26.81 45.05 -10.47
N VAL A 23 25.80 44.33 -9.98
CA VAL A 23 25.95 43.45 -8.81
C VAL A 23 26.61 42.17 -9.29
N ASN A 24 27.93 42.10 -9.14
CA ASN A 24 28.69 40.87 -9.28
C ASN A 24 28.56 40.09 -7.96
N ALA A 25 27.58 39.19 -7.87
CA ALA A 25 27.48 38.25 -6.75
C ALA A 25 28.60 37.20 -6.88
N ARG A 26 29.80 37.53 -6.39
CA ARG A 26 30.82 36.51 -6.11
C ARG A 26 30.39 35.73 -4.88
N LEU A 27 30.22 34.41 -5.05
CA LEU A 27 30.13 33.43 -3.97
C LEU A 27 31.24 33.69 -2.94
N LEU A 28 30.88 34.21 -1.77
CA LEU A 28 31.79 34.25 -0.63
C LEU A 28 31.95 32.81 -0.14
N SER A 29 33.19 32.34 -0.11
CA SER A 29 33.55 31.06 0.49
C SER A 29 33.25 31.13 1.99
N PRO A 30 32.70 30.05 2.60
CA PRO A 30 32.48 30.02 4.05
C PRO A 30 33.79 30.23 4.80
N SER A 31 33.68 30.83 5.99
CA SER A 31 34.82 31.07 6.87
C SER A 31 35.51 29.75 7.26
N PRO A 32 36.83 29.71 7.52
CA PRO A 32 37.51 28.48 7.92
C PRO A 32 36.91 27.92 9.23
N GLY A 33 36.13 26.84 9.12
CA GLY A 33 35.43 26.19 10.25
C GLY A 33 33.91 26.13 10.11
N GLU A 34 33.31 26.86 9.17
CA GLU A 34 31.87 26.77 8.87
C GLU A 34 31.60 25.58 7.93
N VAL A 35 30.75 24.67 8.39
CA VAL A 35 30.33 23.50 7.63
C VAL A 35 29.42 23.95 6.49
N ASN A 36 29.87 23.80 5.24
CA ASN A 36 29.02 24.07 4.07
C ASN A 36 27.99 22.94 3.91
N GLU A 37 26.83 23.09 4.55
CA GLU A 37 25.76 22.10 4.51
C GLU A 37 25.22 21.87 3.09
N PHE A 38 25.27 22.86 2.18
CA PHE A 38 24.89 22.65 0.78
C PHE A 38 25.82 21.65 0.07
N GLU A 39 27.14 21.78 0.26
CA GLU A 39 28.10 20.81 -0.29
C GLU A 39 27.95 19.44 0.37
N MET A 40 27.71 19.37 1.68
CA MET A 40 27.41 18.09 2.35
C MET A 40 26.18 17.40 1.78
N LEU A 41 25.10 18.15 1.53
CA LEU A 41 23.89 17.61 0.92
C LEU A 41 24.18 17.13 -0.51
N MET A 42 24.88 17.94 -1.31
CA MET A 42 25.27 17.54 -2.66
C MET A 42 26.17 16.30 -2.67
N ASP A 43 27.12 16.15 -1.75
CA ASP A 43 27.94 14.94 -1.61
C ASP A 43 27.10 13.70 -1.36
N LYS A 44 26.11 13.79 -0.46
CA LYS A 44 25.21 12.67 -0.17
C LYS A 44 24.27 12.37 -1.33
N ILE A 45 23.76 13.39 -2.01
CA ILE A 45 22.96 13.22 -3.24
C ILE A 45 23.80 12.49 -4.29
N ARG A 46 25.04 12.94 -4.57
CA ARG A 46 25.95 12.27 -5.51
C ARG A 46 26.18 10.80 -5.13
N ALA A 47 26.36 10.52 -3.84
CA ALA A 47 26.57 9.16 -3.36
C ALA A 47 25.36 8.24 -3.58
N ASP A 48 24.13 8.73 -3.39
CA ASP A 48 22.87 7.96 -3.59
C ASP A 48 22.66 7.57 -5.06
N PHE A 49 23.22 8.36 -5.99
CA PHE A 49 23.09 8.17 -7.43
C PHE A 49 24.36 7.66 -8.12
N ALA A 50 25.42 7.34 -7.36
CA ALA A 50 26.73 6.98 -7.90
C ALA A 50 26.65 5.77 -8.86
N GLY A 51 27.08 5.96 -10.11
CA GLY A 51 27.05 4.94 -11.16
C GLY A 51 28.21 5.04 -12.15
N ASN A 52 28.47 3.95 -12.89
CA ASN A 52 29.44 3.89 -13.98
C ASN A 52 28.77 3.37 -15.27
N PRO A 53 27.95 4.19 -15.94
CA PRO A 53 27.14 3.74 -17.06
C PRO A 53 27.98 3.47 -18.32
N SER A 54 27.51 2.54 -19.15
CA SER A 54 27.98 2.38 -20.52
C SER A 54 27.15 3.27 -21.43
N ILE A 55 27.81 4.12 -22.22
CA ILE A 55 27.14 5.13 -23.05
C ILE A 55 27.38 4.93 -24.56
N ASP A 56 28.04 3.82 -24.94
CA ASP A 56 28.46 3.55 -26.32
C ASP A 56 27.30 3.53 -27.30
N GLU A 57 26.20 2.86 -26.91
CA GLU A 57 25.00 2.78 -27.73
C GLU A 57 24.36 4.17 -27.91
N TYR A 58 24.32 4.98 -26.86
CA TYR A 58 23.72 6.31 -26.93
C TYR A 58 24.55 7.26 -27.80
N LEU A 59 25.88 7.10 -27.79
CA LEU A 59 26.77 7.87 -28.65
C LEU A 59 26.56 7.58 -30.14
N THR A 60 26.12 6.37 -30.52
CA THR A 60 25.80 6.06 -31.94
C THR A 60 24.53 6.74 -32.43
N LYS A 61 23.62 7.07 -31.49
CA LYS A 61 22.35 7.76 -31.73
C LYS A 61 22.44 9.28 -31.57
N TYR A 62 23.58 9.80 -31.10
CA TYR A 62 23.77 11.22 -30.82
C TYR A 62 23.96 12.03 -32.11
N ASN A 63 23.14 13.05 -32.30
CA ASN A 63 23.26 13.99 -33.39
C ASN A 63 24.23 15.14 -33.04
N ALA A 64 25.40 15.14 -33.68
CA ALA A 64 26.41 16.16 -33.45
C ALA A 64 26.09 17.55 -33.99
N VAL A 65 25.06 17.68 -34.84
CA VAL A 65 24.67 18.97 -35.43
C VAL A 65 24.01 19.87 -34.39
N ASP A 66 23.11 19.33 -33.57
CA ASP A 66 22.26 20.14 -32.69
C ASP A 66 22.20 19.67 -31.24
N GLY A 67 22.73 18.48 -30.91
CA GLY A 67 22.69 17.89 -29.58
C GLY A 67 21.52 16.94 -29.32
N SER A 68 20.68 16.67 -30.32
CA SER A 68 19.57 15.71 -30.22
C SER A 68 20.03 14.24 -30.27
N PHE A 69 19.08 13.32 -30.10
CA PHE A 69 19.24 11.91 -30.42
C PHE A 69 18.30 11.53 -31.56
N THR A 70 18.80 10.79 -32.54
CA THR A 70 18.11 10.52 -33.81
C THR A 70 16.95 9.54 -33.69
N ASP A 71 16.86 8.80 -32.59
CA ASP A 71 15.86 7.76 -32.33
C ASP A 71 14.78 8.21 -31.33
N ILE A 72 14.68 9.52 -31.04
CA ILE A 72 13.68 10.07 -30.13
C ILE A 72 12.73 10.98 -30.91
N ASP A 73 11.43 10.70 -30.86
CA ASP A 73 10.41 11.62 -31.35
C ASP A 73 10.05 12.67 -30.28
N TYR A 74 10.68 13.85 -30.39
CA TYR A 74 10.45 14.98 -29.48
C TYR A 74 9.07 15.65 -29.61
N SER A 75 8.23 15.24 -30.57
CA SER A 75 6.86 15.76 -30.72
C SER A 75 5.82 15.03 -29.87
N ARG A 76 6.19 13.85 -29.35
CA ARG A 76 5.36 12.99 -28.50
C ARG A 76 4.92 13.71 -27.21
N THR A 77 3.64 13.57 -26.86
CA THR A 77 3.02 14.17 -25.66
C THR A 77 2.33 13.14 -24.77
N ASP A 78 2.67 11.86 -24.94
CA ASP A 78 2.00 10.71 -24.32
C ASP A 78 1.84 10.82 -22.81
N ARG A 79 0.66 10.44 -22.32
CA ARG A 79 0.31 10.51 -20.89
C ARG A 79 1.16 9.56 -20.03
N THR A 80 1.65 8.48 -20.63
CA THR A 80 2.47 7.43 -20.00
C THR A 80 3.57 7.02 -20.99
N ASN A 81 4.72 6.57 -20.48
CA ASN A 81 5.88 6.20 -21.32
C ASN A 81 6.29 7.34 -22.26
N TRP A 82 6.38 8.56 -21.70
CA TRP A 82 6.71 9.77 -22.44
C TRP A 82 8.15 9.71 -22.95
N GLU A 83 8.28 9.40 -24.24
CA GLU A 83 9.55 9.09 -24.91
C GLU A 83 10.60 10.22 -24.88
N PRO A 84 10.23 11.52 -25.00
CA PRO A 84 11.22 12.60 -24.94
C PRO A 84 12.08 12.59 -23.66
N LEU A 85 11.57 12.08 -22.53
CA LEU A 85 12.33 12.01 -21.29
C LEU A 85 13.63 11.17 -21.42
N ILE A 86 13.66 10.20 -22.35
CA ILE A 86 14.83 9.38 -22.65
C ILE A 86 16.05 10.26 -23.00
N HIS A 87 15.83 11.44 -23.60
CA HIS A 87 16.90 12.39 -23.86
C HIS A 87 17.64 12.76 -22.56
N ILE A 88 16.89 13.15 -21.53
CA ILE A 88 17.46 13.53 -20.24
C ILE A 88 18.07 12.34 -19.52
N ASP A 89 17.47 11.15 -19.61
CA ASP A 89 18.08 9.92 -19.07
C ASP A 89 19.47 9.64 -19.71
N ARG A 90 19.62 9.85 -21.02
CA ARG A 90 20.92 9.67 -21.69
C ARG A 90 21.93 10.75 -21.34
N VAL A 91 21.49 12.01 -21.21
CA VAL A 91 22.37 13.11 -20.77
C VAL A 91 22.84 12.90 -19.35
N TYR A 92 21.96 12.40 -18.48
CA TYR A 92 22.30 11.96 -17.12
C TYR A 92 23.43 10.93 -17.16
N ASP A 93 23.30 9.88 -17.97
CA ASP A 93 24.35 8.86 -18.10
C ASP A 93 25.65 9.40 -18.71
N PHE A 94 25.57 10.34 -19.66
CA PHE A 94 26.75 11.05 -20.17
C PHE A 94 27.48 11.79 -19.04
N VAL A 95 26.77 12.49 -18.16
CA VAL A 95 27.37 13.19 -17.02
C VAL A 95 28.05 12.22 -16.06
N PHE A 96 27.41 11.10 -15.71
CA PHE A 96 28.03 10.09 -14.84
C PHE A 96 29.25 9.43 -15.49
N ALA A 97 29.21 9.13 -16.80
CA ALA A 97 30.37 8.64 -17.53
C ALA A 97 31.52 9.68 -17.58
N TYR A 98 31.21 10.96 -17.75
CA TYR A 98 32.20 12.04 -17.78
C TYR A 98 32.89 12.25 -16.42
N THR A 99 32.17 12.02 -15.32
CA THR A 99 32.61 12.35 -13.95
C THR A 99 33.13 11.15 -13.15
N ASN A 100 32.88 9.91 -13.59
CA ASN A 100 33.34 8.71 -12.88
C ASN A 100 34.79 8.34 -13.26
N PRO A 101 35.75 8.29 -12.31
CA PRO A 101 37.15 7.96 -12.59
C PRO A 101 37.41 6.58 -13.20
N LYS A 102 36.47 5.64 -13.07
CA LYS A 102 36.55 4.29 -13.64
C LYS A 102 35.96 4.19 -15.06
N ASN A 103 35.35 5.25 -15.57
CA ASN A 103 34.75 5.25 -16.90
C ASN A 103 35.80 5.57 -17.97
N LYS A 104 35.70 4.93 -19.14
CA LYS A 104 36.61 5.21 -20.26
C LYS A 104 36.47 6.64 -20.81
N TYR A 105 35.32 7.27 -20.60
CA TYR A 105 35.04 8.66 -21.01
C TYR A 105 35.37 9.72 -19.94
N TYR A 106 35.98 9.30 -18.83
CA TYR A 106 36.30 10.18 -17.72
C TYR A 106 37.06 11.43 -18.18
N ARG A 107 36.47 12.61 -17.90
CA ARG A 107 37.02 13.94 -18.22
C ARG A 107 37.36 14.18 -19.70
N GLN A 108 36.78 13.40 -20.62
CA GLN A 108 36.99 13.61 -22.05
C GLN A 108 36.29 14.88 -22.54
N GLU A 109 37.04 15.77 -23.18
CA GLU A 109 36.53 17.03 -23.73
C GLU A 109 35.43 16.80 -24.77
N ALA A 110 35.57 15.74 -25.60
CA ALA A 110 34.57 15.39 -26.60
C ALA A 110 33.21 15.02 -25.97
N LEU A 111 33.19 14.31 -24.83
CA LEU A 111 31.96 13.98 -24.14
C LEU A 111 31.36 15.22 -23.45
N TYR A 112 32.19 16.06 -22.83
CA TYR A 112 31.77 17.34 -22.26
C TYR A 112 31.00 18.20 -23.27
N SER A 113 31.56 18.38 -24.47
CA SER A 113 30.90 19.16 -25.53
C SER A 113 29.54 18.59 -25.93
N LYS A 114 29.37 17.25 -25.89
CA LYS A 114 28.08 16.59 -26.17
C LYS A 114 27.07 16.82 -25.07
N ILE A 115 27.48 16.75 -23.80
CA ILE A 115 26.61 17.05 -22.64
C ILE A 115 26.04 18.46 -22.76
N VAL A 116 26.91 19.46 -23.01
CA VAL A 116 26.49 20.86 -23.12
C VAL A 116 25.54 21.07 -24.30
N ALA A 117 25.86 20.52 -25.48
CA ALA A 117 25.01 20.64 -26.66
C ALA A 117 23.65 19.95 -26.48
N ALA A 118 23.61 18.79 -25.83
CA ALA A 118 22.36 18.08 -25.54
C ALA A 118 21.47 18.86 -24.55
N LEU A 119 22.04 19.39 -23.46
CA LEU A 119 21.30 20.26 -22.54
C LEU A 119 20.77 21.53 -23.23
N GLU A 120 21.56 22.15 -24.10
CA GLU A 120 21.11 23.31 -24.89
C GLU A 120 20.02 22.93 -25.90
N TYR A 121 20.07 21.73 -26.49
CA TYR A 121 18.97 21.20 -27.32
C TYR A 121 17.69 21.05 -26.50
N TRP A 122 17.77 20.38 -25.34
CA TRP A 122 16.63 20.17 -24.46
C TRP A 122 16.01 21.48 -23.97
N TYR A 123 16.84 22.47 -23.64
CA TYR A 123 16.38 23.80 -23.28
C TYR A 123 15.57 24.46 -24.41
N ARG A 124 16.12 24.48 -25.64
CA ARG A 124 15.47 25.12 -26.80
C ARG A 124 14.24 24.36 -27.29
N ARG A 125 14.29 23.03 -27.29
CA ARG A 125 13.21 22.18 -27.81
C ARG A 125 11.98 22.18 -26.92
N ASN A 126 12.19 22.34 -25.61
CA ASN A 126 11.19 22.34 -24.53
C ASN A 126 10.03 21.34 -24.73
N PRO A 127 10.29 20.01 -24.80
CA PRO A 127 9.22 19.02 -24.93
C PRO A 127 8.26 19.09 -23.75
N ASN A 128 6.97 18.83 -23.97
CA ASN A 128 5.96 18.84 -22.92
C ASN A 128 5.10 17.56 -22.97
N CYS A 129 4.87 16.95 -21.81
CA CYS A 129 4.00 15.79 -21.65
C CYS A 129 2.57 16.23 -21.29
N SER A 130 1.56 15.53 -21.82
CA SER A 130 0.15 15.75 -21.41
C SER A 130 -0.13 15.38 -19.95
N ASN A 131 0.74 14.58 -19.32
CA ASN A 131 0.70 14.27 -17.90
C ASN A 131 1.63 15.19 -17.12
N TRP A 132 1.04 16.03 -16.26
CA TRP A 132 1.74 17.01 -15.43
C TRP A 132 2.90 16.41 -14.61
N TRP A 133 2.80 15.14 -14.20
CA TRP A 133 3.80 14.46 -13.38
C TRP A 133 5.17 14.41 -14.07
N TYR A 134 5.23 14.16 -15.38
CA TYR A 134 6.50 14.14 -16.10
C TYR A 134 7.20 15.50 -16.08
N ASN A 135 6.42 16.56 -16.31
CA ASN A 135 6.92 17.92 -16.40
C ASN A 135 7.30 18.50 -15.03
N GLN A 136 6.54 18.18 -13.98
CA GLN A 136 6.70 18.79 -12.65
C GLN A 136 7.54 17.95 -11.69
N ILE A 137 7.73 16.66 -11.95
CA ILE A 137 8.47 15.75 -11.05
C ILE A 137 9.60 15.06 -11.79
N ALA A 138 9.28 14.28 -12.83
CA ALA A 138 10.23 13.36 -13.43
C ALA A 138 11.44 14.07 -14.07
N GLU A 139 11.19 15.08 -14.90
CA GLU A 139 12.25 15.86 -15.55
C GLU A 139 13.04 16.71 -14.53
N PRO A 140 12.41 17.55 -13.68
CA PRO A 140 13.16 18.39 -12.75
C PRO A 140 14.06 17.62 -11.79
N GLN A 141 13.63 16.45 -11.30
CA GLN A 141 14.48 15.62 -10.44
C GLN A 141 15.74 15.15 -11.17
N ARG A 142 15.62 14.66 -12.41
CA ARG A 142 16.77 14.20 -13.22
C ARG A 142 17.74 15.34 -13.51
N ILE A 143 17.21 16.51 -13.90
CA ILE A 143 18.02 17.71 -14.17
C ILE A 143 18.75 18.17 -12.91
N GLY A 144 18.09 18.18 -11.75
CA GLY A 144 18.73 18.56 -10.50
C GLY A 144 19.94 17.67 -10.17
N VAL A 145 19.77 16.34 -10.27
CA VAL A 145 20.85 15.38 -9.96
C VAL A 145 22.00 15.48 -10.98
N LEU A 146 21.71 15.56 -12.29
CA LEU A 146 22.77 15.65 -13.29
C LEU A 146 23.58 16.95 -13.14
N LEU A 147 22.95 18.08 -12.80
CA LEU A 147 23.67 19.33 -12.53
C LEU A 147 24.55 19.23 -11.28
N ILE A 148 24.05 18.62 -10.20
CA ILE A 148 24.82 18.37 -8.97
C ILE A 148 26.04 17.48 -9.25
N GLN A 149 25.89 16.42 -10.05
CA GLN A 149 26.98 15.54 -10.42
C GLN A 149 28.01 16.26 -11.30
N MET A 150 27.56 17.11 -12.22
CA MET A 150 28.45 17.81 -13.15
C MET A 150 29.43 18.78 -12.45
N ARG A 151 29.12 19.22 -11.23
CA ARG A 151 30.05 20.03 -10.40
C ARG A 151 31.32 19.31 -9.96
N THR A 152 31.37 17.98 -10.07
CA THR A 152 32.63 17.22 -9.83
C THR A 152 33.45 17.02 -11.10
N GLY A 153 32.94 17.47 -12.25
CA GLY A 153 33.58 17.38 -13.54
C GLY A 153 34.82 18.26 -13.66
N LYS A 154 35.69 17.95 -14.63
CA LYS A 154 36.84 18.82 -14.95
C LYS A 154 36.39 20.19 -15.47
N LYS A 155 35.27 20.21 -16.19
CA LYS A 155 34.54 21.41 -16.60
C LYS A 155 33.12 21.31 -16.08
N HIS A 156 32.55 22.46 -15.72
CA HIS A 156 31.15 22.58 -15.30
C HIS A 156 30.28 22.99 -16.48
N ILE A 157 28.96 22.87 -16.35
CA ILE A 157 28.03 23.45 -17.33
C ILE A 157 28.30 24.96 -17.46
N PRO A 158 28.24 25.54 -18.67
CA PRO A 158 28.34 26.98 -18.83
C PRO A 158 27.33 27.72 -17.94
N ALA A 159 27.78 28.73 -17.20
CA ALA A 159 26.97 29.39 -16.17
C ALA A 159 25.63 29.93 -16.68
N ASP A 160 25.59 30.43 -17.92
CA ASP A 160 24.36 30.88 -18.58
C ASP A 160 23.35 29.74 -18.80
N LEU A 161 23.82 28.59 -19.30
CA LEU A 161 22.98 27.42 -19.54
C LEU A 161 22.48 26.81 -18.22
N GLU A 162 23.35 26.71 -17.20
CA GLU A 162 22.95 26.26 -15.86
C GLU A 162 21.88 27.19 -15.27
N HIS A 163 22.09 28.51 -15.34
CA HIS A 163 21.14 29.50 -14.84
C HIS A 163 19.78 29.41 -15.55
N ARG A 164 19.74 29.43 -16.89
CA ARG A 164 18.49 29.31 -17.66
C ARG A 164 17.78 27.99 -17.38
N THR A 165 18.51 26.89 -17.23
CA THR A 165 17.95 25.58 -16.88
C THR A 165 17.28 25.61 -15.51
N LEU A 166 17.94 26.19 -14.50
CA LEU A 166 17.39 26.33 -13.15
C LEU A 166 16.17 27.26 -13.10
N GLU A 167 16.16 28.34 -13.86
CA GLU A 167 15.00 29.23 -13.98
C GLU A 167 13.82 28.52 -14.67
N ARG A 168 14.06 27.66 -15.66
CA ARG A 168 12.98 26.84 -16.24
C ARG A 168 12.43 25.83 -15.22
N MET A 169 13.30 25.15 -14.48
CA MET A 169 12.85 24.26 -13.39
C MET A 169 12.05 25.02 -12.32
N LYS A 170 12.32 26.31 -12.10
CA LYS A 170 11.54 27.18 -11.22
C LYS A 170 10.18 27.54 -11.78
N ALA A 171 10.10 27.86 -13.07
CA ALA A 171 8.86 28.25 -13.72
C ALA A 171 7.91 27.06 -13.94
N GLU A 172 8.45 25.89 -14.28
CA GLU A 172 7.66 24.76 -14.78
C GLU A 172 7.63 23.54 -13.84
N GLY A 173 8.59 23.41 -12.91
CA GLY A 173 8.76 22.24 -12.04
C GLY A 173 7.74 22.11 -10.91
N GLY A 174 6.58 22.75 -10.96
CA GLY A 174 5.56 22.64 -9.91
C GLY A 174 5.92 23.30 -8.57
N ASP A 175 4.90 23.39 -7.72
CA ASP A 175 4.96 24.00 -6.39
C ASP A 175 4.46 22.99 -5.36
N PRO A 176 5.30 22.57 -4.39
CA PRO A 176 4.94 21.52 -3.45
C PRO A 176 3.72 21.91 -2.60
N ALA A 177 3.48 23.21 -2.38
CA ALA A 177 2.33 23.70 -1.63
C ALA A 177 0.97 23.39 -2.28
N LYS A 178 0.94 23.06 -3.58
CA LYS A 178 -0.28 22.74 -4.34
C LYS A 178 -0.63 21.25 -4.32
N TRP A 179 0.20 20.41 -3.70
CA TRP A 179 0.09 18.96 -3.72
C TRP A 179 0.08 18.38 -2.30
N THR A 180 -0.19 17.09 -2.19
CA THR A 180 -0.25 16.33 -0.93
C THR A 180 0.55 15.03 -1.05
N GLY A 181 0.89 14.40 0.08
CA GLY A 181 1.49 13.07 0.13
C GLY A 181 2.76 12.91 -0.70
N ALA A 182 2.81 11.85 -1.50
CA ALA A 182 3.96 11.53 -2.37
C ALA A 182 4.28 12.67 -3.36
N ASN A 183 3.28 13.25 -4.01
CA ASN A 183 3.46 14.31 -5.00
C ASN A 183 4.12 15.56 -4.40
N MET A 184 3.72 15.96 -3.19
CA MET A 184 4.36 17.07 -2.48
C MET A 184 5.84 16.76 -2.21
N THR A 185 6.14 15.54 -1.76
CA THR A 185 7.50 15.11 -1.40
C THR A 185 8.42 15.05 -2.62
N ASP A 186 7.92 14.56 -3.75
CA ASP A 186 8.65 14.47 -5.01
C ASP A 186 8.98 15.85 -5.60
N ILE A 187 8.06 16.82 -5.52
CA ILE A 187 8.33 18.20 -5.95
C ILE A 187 9.33 18.88 -4.99
N ALA A 188 9.13 18.71 -3.69
CA ALA A 188 10.05 19.22 -2.69
C ALA A 188 11.49 18.71 -2.87
N LEU A 189 11.67 17.49 -3.39
CA LEU A 189 12.97 16.90 -3.64
C LEU A 189 13.79 17.69 -4.68
N HIS A 190 13.21 18.08 -5.82
CA HIS A 190 13.96 18.89 -6.78
C HIS A 190 14.08 20.37 -6.36
N TRP A 191 13.24 20.85 -5.43
CA TRP A 191 13.48 22.13 -4.76
C TRP A 191 14.75 22.08 -3.90
N ILE A 192 14.98 20.98 -3.16
CA ILE A 192 16.23 20.77 -2.41
C ILE A 192 17.44 20.76 -3.35
N TYR A 193 17.34 20.11 -4.51
CA TYR A 193 18.42 20.09 -5.50
C TYR A 193 18.75 21.49 -6.01
N ARG A 194 17.72 22.26 -6.41
CA ARG A 194 17.89 23.64 -6.87
C ARG A 194 18.49 24.52 -5.78
N ALA A 195 18.00 24.40 -4.54
CA ALA A 195 18.51 25.17 -3.41
C ALA A 195 20.00 24.90 -3.15
N CYS A 196 20.44 23.64 -3.25
CA CYS A 196 21.85 23.29 -3.15
C CYS A 196 22.69 23.87 -4.30
N LEU A 197 22.15 23.83 -5.53
CA LEU A 197 22.81 24.40 -6.70
C LEU A 197 22.93 25.93 -6.60
N THR A 198 21.94 26.62 -6.06
CA THR A 198 21.92 28.09 -5.96
C THR A 198 22.40 28.64 -4.61
N ALA A 199 22.77 27.77 -3.66
CA ALA A 199 23.04 28.13 -2.27
C ALA A 199 21.92 28.98 -1.64
N ASP A 200 20.66 28.63 -1.93
CA ASP A 200 19.47 29.34 -1.44
C ASP A 200 18.95 28.68 -0.16
N GLU A 201 19.28 29.27 0.98
CA GLU A 201 18.92 28.75 2.31
C GLU A 201 17.41 28.74 2.56
N GLU A 202 16.68 29.75 2.09
CA GLU A 202 15.23 29.81 2.26
C GLU A 202 14.52 28.73 1.44
N MET A 203 14.95 28.52 0.20
CA MET A 203 14.43 27.45 -0.65
C MET A 203 14.74 26.08 -0.05
N LEU A 204 15.94 25.89 0.50
CA LEU A 204 16.33 24.64 1.16
C LEU A 204 15.43 24.35 2.37
N LYS A 205 15.28 25.33 3.26
CA LYS A 205 14.39 25.25 4.43
C LYS A 205 12.96 24.87 4.04
N LYS A 206 12.40 25.53 3.02
CA LYS A 206 11.04 25.24 2.53
C LYS A 206 10.95 23.85 1.94
N GLY A 207 11.89 23.45 1.07
CA GLY A 207 11.92 22.12 0.45
C GLY A 207 11.90 21.00 1.49
N ILE A 208 12.82 21.06 2.47
CA ILE A 208 12.87 20.07 3.55
C ILE A 208 11.60 20.09 4.42
N ALA A 209 11.10 21.27 4.76
CA ALA A 209 9.86 21.39 5.53
C ALA A 209 8.69 20.72 4.82
N TYR A 210 8.54 20.91 3.50
CA TYR A 210 7.51 20.23 2.72
C TYR A 210 7.71 18.71 2.69
N SER A 211 8.93 18.22 2.46
CA SER A 211 9.23 16.77 2.47
C SER A 211 8.86 16.10 3.80
N TYR A 212 9.00 16.79 4.93
CA TYR A 212 8.65 16.23 6.24
C TYR A 212 7.24 16.57 6.72
N SER A 213 6.59 17.58 6.15
CA SER A 213 5.24 18.01 6.55
C SER A 213 4.19 16.90 6.39
N THR A 214 4.41 15.99 5.46
CA THR A 214 3.58 14.82 5.15
C THR A 214 3.66 13.71 6.20
N VAL A 215 4.71 13.70 7.02
CA VAL A 215 4.92 12.71 8.09
C VAL A 215 4.18 13.17 9.36
N VAL A 216 2.86 13.05 9.32
CA VAL A 216 1.95 13.39 10.42
C VAL A 216 0.69 12.54 10.30
N TYR A 217 0.08 12.20 11.43
CA TYR A 217 -1.24 11.57 11.42
C TYR A 217 -2.32 12.56 10.97
N THR A 218 -3.21 12.09 10.09
CA THR A 218 -4.26 12.89 9.47
C THR A 218 -5.54 12.06 9.30
N THR A 219 -6.63 12.73 8.97
CA THR A 219 -7.93 12.13 8.57
C THR A 219 -8.22 12.32 7.08
N LYS A 220 -7.27 12.91 6.35
CA LYS A 220 -7.26 13.08 4.89
C LYS A 220 -6.26 12.09 4.28
N GLU A 221 -5.79 12.34 3.06
CA GLU A 221 -4.67 11.61 2.49
C GLU A 221 -3.41 11.68 3.37
N GLY A 222 -2.69 10.57 3.50
CA GLY A 222 -1.48 10.45 4.33
C GLY A 222 -1.57 9.31 5.36
N PHE A 223 -0.76 9.41 6.41
CA PHE A 223 -0.72 8.43 7.51
C PHE A 223 -1.96 8.58 8.40
N GLN A 224 -2.68 7.49 8.63
CA GLN A 224 -3.91 7.49 9.43
C GLN A 224 -3.63 7.10 10.89
N TYR A 225 -4.53 7.46 11.80
CA TYR A 225 -4.38 7.21 13.24
C TYR A 225 -4.41 5.73 13.64
N ASP A 226 -4.92 4.85 12.78
CA ASP A 226 -4.82 3.38 12.91
C ASP A 226 -3.54 2.80 12.27
N ASN A 227 -2.63 3.68 11.83
CA ASN A 227 -1.36 3.36 11.18
C ASN A 227 -1.47 2.83 9.74
N CYS A 228 -2.63 2.90 9.07
CA CYS A 228 -2.69 2.70 7.62
C CYS A 228 -2.26 3.95 6.84
N TYR A 229 -2.27 3.87 5.50
CA TYR A 229 -1.94 4.99 4.62
C TYR A 229 -2.99 5.18 3.53
N PHE A 230 -3.36 6.43 3.28
CA PHE A 230 -4.32 6.83 2.25
C PHE A 230 -3.71 7.71 1.17
N GLN A 231 -4.17 7.53 -0.06
CA GLN A 231 -3.95 8.46 -1.18
C GLN A 231 -5.19 8.49 -2.09
N HIS A 232 -5.41 9.60 -2.80
CA HIS A 232 -6.59 9.83 -3.63
C HIS A 232 -7.87 9.79 -2.80
N GLY A 233 -7.91 10.61 -1.76
CA GLY A 233 -8.98 10.63 -0.75
C GLY A 233 -8.74 9.59 0.35
N VAL A 234 -9.78 8.85 0.71
CA VAL A 234 -9.79 7.85 1.80
C VAL A 234 -9.68 6.43 1.25
N GLN A 235 -8.72 6.22 0.35
CA GLN A 235 -8.45 4.94 -0.30
C GLN A 235 -7.17 4.32 0.24
N LEU A 236 -7.23 3.04 0.59
CA LEU A 236 -6.09 2.26 1.09
C LEU A 236 -4.95 2.19 0.07
N TYR A 237 -3.76 2.63 0.47
CA TYR A 237 -2.54 2.70 -0.35
C TYR A 237 -1.29 2.44 0.50
N ILE A 238 -1.26 1.34 1.28
CA ILE A 238 -0.08 0.99 2.09
C ILE A 238 1.15 0.80 1.20
N GLY A 239 1.00 0.16 0.04
CA GLY A 239 2.00 0.13 -1.03
C GLY A 239 1.65 1.09 -2.17
N GLY A 240 2.40 1.09 -3.26
CA GLY A 240 2.15 2.03 -4.37
C GLY A 240 2.51 3.46 -3.95
N TYR A 241 1.53 4.31 -3.65
CA TYR A 241 1.84 5.64 -3.10
C TYR A 241 2.54 5.59 -1.73
N GLY A 242 2.30 4.53 -0.95
CA GLY A 242 3.11 4.25 0.24
C GLY A 242 4.59 4.00 -0.09
N ASP A 243 4.91 3.38 -1.23
CA ASP A 243 6.31 3.22 -1.68
C ASP A 243 6.95 4.59 -1.95
N GLU A 244 6.22 5.48 -2.65
CA GLU A 244 6.71 6.79 -3.06
C GLU A 244 6.98 7.73 -1.87
N ILE A 245 6.09 7.75 -0.88
CA ILE A 245 6.29 8.57 0.32
C ILE A 245 7.47 8.07 1.15
N LEU A 246 7.62 6.75 1.31
CA LEU A 246 8.75 6.16 2.05
C LEU A 246 10.08 6.42 1.33
N LYS A 247 10.09 6.28 -0.01
CA LYS A 247 11.25 6.62 -0.84
C LYS A 247 11.68 8.07 -0.60
N GLY A 248 10.76 9.02 -0.78
CA GLY A 248 11.07 10.45 -0.71
C GLY A 248 11.51 10.88 0.70
N VAL A 249 10.76 10.50 1.74
CA VAL A 249 11.06 10.91 3.12
C VAL A 249 12.38 10.30 3.61
N THR A 250 12.61 9.00 3.41
CA THR A 250 13.87 8.36 3.85
C THR A 250 15.07 8.87 3.07
N GLN A 251 14.91 9.21 1.79
CA GLN A 251 15.97 9.80 0.98
C GLN A 251 16.37 11.19 1.50
N VAL A 252 15.38 12.08 1.72
CA VAL A 252 15.65 13.42 2.28
C VAL A 252 16.26 13.31 3.68
N ALA A 253 15.78 12.40 4.53
CA ALA A 253 16.37 12.14 5.85
C ALA A 253 17.84 11.70 5.80
N MET A 254 18.24 10.92 4.79
CA MET A 254 19.66 10.58 4.59
C MET A 254 20.49 11.80 4.20
N TYR A 255 19.96 12.67 3.32
CA TYR A 255 20.65 13.90 2.89
C TYR A 255 20.85 14.88 4.04
N THR A 256 19.86 15.06 4.90
CA THR A 256 19.91 16.03 6.01
C THR A 256 20.52 15.47 7.29
N ARG A 257 20.85 14.17 7.36
CA ARG A 257 21.44 13.57 8.57
C ARG A 257 22.73 14.29 9.00
N GLY A 258 22.79 14.75 10.25
CA GLY A 258 23.96 15.45 10.78
C GLY A 258 24.08 16.91 10.34
N THR A 259 23.01 17.49 9.79
CA THR A 259 22.85 18.93 9.55
C THR A 259 21.73 19.48 10.44
N GLN A 260 21.57 20.80 10.50
CA GLN A 260 20.45 21.43 11.21
C GLN A 260 19.05 21.04 10.65
N TYR A 261 19.02 20.39 9.49
CA TYR A 261 17.81 20.00 8.77
C TYR A 261 17.39 18.54 8.99
N ALA A 262 18.02 17.84 9.94
CA ALA A 262 17.75 16.42 10.21
C ALA A 262 16.26 16.13 10.47
N LEU A 263 15.81 14.93 10.10
CA LEU A 263 14.43 14.47 10.33
C LEU A 263 14.07 14.58 11.83
N PRO A 264 12.99 15.30 12.19
CA PRO A 264 12.54 15.40 13.59
C PRO A 264 12.20 14.04 14.21
N ALA A 265 12.46 13.89 15.51
CA ALA A 265 12.34 12.60 16.22
C ALA A 265 10.91 12.06 16.27
N ASP A 266 9.91 12.93 16.42
CA ASP A 266 8.49 12.57 16.39
C ASP A 266 8.06 12.01 15.02
N LYS A 267 8.57 12.62 13.94
CA LYS A 267 8.35 12.16 12.55
C LYS A 267 9.08 10.85 12.27
N LEU A 268 10.31 10.69 12.78
CA LEU A 268 11.04 9.43 12.71
C LEU A 268 10.28 8.30 13.42
N ALA A 269 9.72 8.56 14.61
CA ALA A 269 8.94 7.58 15.35
C ALA A 269 7.67 7.14 14.59
N LEU A 270 6.94 8.09 14.00
CA LEU A 270 5.78 7.78 13.15
C LEU A 270 6.19 6.93 11.93
N LEU A 271 7.22 7.35 11.21
CA LEU A 271 7.73 6.64 10.04
C LEU A 271 8.20 5.22 10.40
N SER A 272 8.96 5.08 11.49
CA SER A 272 9.45 3.81 12.01
C SER A 272 8.30 2.86 12.33
N LYS A 273 7.29 3.36 13.05
CA LYS A 273 6.08 2.60 13.40
C LYS A 273 5.29 2.16 12.16
N PHE A 274 5.10 3.04 11.18
CA PHE A 274 4.42 2.69 9.93
C PHE A 274 5.20 1.62 9.15
N MET A 275 6.52 1.80 9.00
CA MET A 275 7.35 0.88 8.23
C MET A 275 7.37 -0.53 8.84
N ARG A 276 7.61 -0.63 10.15
CA ARG A 276 7.73 -1.92 10.85
C ARG A 276 6.39 -2.57 11.15
N GLY A 277 5.39 -1.78 11.52
CA GLY A 277 4.07 -2.28 11.95
C GLY A 277 3.06 -2.49 10.83
N THR A 278 3.25 -1.85 9.67
CA THR A 278 2.26 -1.87 8.58
C THR A 278 2.90 -2.19 7.24
N TYR A 279 3.80 -1.35 6.74
CA TYR A 279 4.34 -1.48 5.38
C TYR A 279 5.09 -2.81 5.14
N TYR A 280 6.03 -3.18 6.00
CA TYR A 280 6.78 -4.44 5.82
C TYR A 280 5.99 -5.67 6.28
N GLN A 281 4.90 -5.50 7.02
CA GLN A 281 4.03 -6.61 7.40
C GLN A 281 3.13 -7.05 6.24
N THR A 282 2.83 -6.17 5.28
CA THR A 282 2.14 -6.54 4.03
C THR A 282 3.07 -7.17 2.99
N ILE A 283 4.36 -7.41 3.32
CA ILE A 283 5.33 -8.05 2.43
C ILE A 283 5.72 -9.42 2.98
N ARG A 284 5.34 -10.49 2.27
CA ARG A 284 5.76 -11.86 2.58
C ARG A 284 6.98 -12.23 1.73
N GLY A 285 8.10 -12.49 2.40
CA GLY A 285 9.40 -12.63 1.73
C GLY A 285 9.79 -11.32 1.04
N LYS A 286 9.56 -11.24 -0.27
CA LYS A 286 9.76 -10.03 -1.07
C LYS A 286 8.53 -9.58 -1.85
N TYR A 287 7.39 -10.24 -1.65
CA TYR A 287 6.18 -10.00 -2.42
C TYR A 287 5.12 -9.32 -1.54
N MET A 288 4.61 -8.18 -1.99
CA MET A 288 3.58 -7.43 -1.27
C MET A 288 2.18 -7.97 -1.56
N SER A 289 1.28 -7.92 -0.57
CA SER A 289 -0.15 -8.14 -0.76
C SER A 289 -0.69 -7.24 -1.87
N TYR A 290 -1.45 -7.81 -2.80
CA TYR A 290 -1.85 -7.12 -4.02
C TYR A 290 -2.97 -6.09 -3.80
N ASP A 291 -3.76 -6.29 -2.75
CA ASP A 291 -4.92 -5.50 -2.37
C ASP A 291 -4.54 -4.14 -1.76
N VAL A 292 -3.28 -3.92 -1.36
CA VAL A 292 -2.81 -2.64 -0.80
C VAL A 292 -2.07 -1.73 -1.78
N LEU A 293 -2.03 -2.10 -3.07
CA LEU A 293 -1.28 -1.40 -4.13
C LEU A 293 -2.13 -0.43 -4.96
N GLY A 294 -3.43 -0.35 -4.67
CA GLY A 294 -4.41 0.38 -5.47
C GLY A 294 -4.34 0.00 -6.95
N ARG A 295 -4.39 0.99 -7.86
CA ARG A 295 -4.34 0.73 -9.31
C ARG A 295 -3.03 0.11 -9.79
N GLY A 296 -1.97 0.20 -8.98
CA GLY A 296 -0.67 -0.37 -9.29
C GLY A 296 -0.71 -1.88 -9.53
N VAL A 297 -1.72 -2.59 -9.00
CA VAL A 297 -1.91 -4.04 -9.18
C VAL A 297 -1.90 -4.46 -10.66
N SER A 298 -2.34 -3.59 -11.58
CA SER A 298 -2.33 -3.86 -13.02
C SER A 298 -0.98 -3.56 -13.70
N ARG A 299 0.13 -3.43 -12.96
CA ARG A 299 1.47 -3.20 -13.51
C ARG A 299 2.30 -4.48 -13.41
N PRO A 300 2.97 -4.92 -14.50
CA PRO A 300 3.86 -6.08 -14.45
C PRO A 300 4.93 -5.95 -13.37
N GLY A 301 5.14 -7.01 -12.59
CA GLY A 301 6.19 -7.11 -11.57
C GLY A 301 5.91 -6.35 -10.26
N ILE A 302 4.78 -5.65 -10.12
CA ILE A 302 4.54 -4.70 -9.02
C ILE A 302 4.61 -5.29 -7.61
N LEU A 303 4.32 -6.59 -7.44
CA LEU A 303 4.38 -7.24 -6.12
C LEU A 303 5.82 -7.42 -5.65
N ASP A 304 6.82 -7.54 -6.54
CA ASP A 304 8.22 -7.70 -6.13
C ASP A 304 8.73 -6.38 -5.53
N LYS A 305 9.00 -6.40 -4.22
CA LYS A 305 9.50 -5.29 -3.44
C LYS A 305 10.97 -5.44 -3.05
N SER A 306 11.76 -6.25 -3.76
CA SER A 306 13.20 -6.40 -3.49
C SER A 306 13.92 -5.04 -3.43
N ALA A 307 13.56 -4.11 -4.32
CA ALA A 307 14.12 -2.75 -4.35
C ALA A 307 13.78 -1.93 -3.09
N MET A 308 12.66 -2.23 -2.42
CA MET A 308 12.21 -1.53 -1.20
C MET A 308 13.03 -1.94 0.04
N ALA A 309 13.97 -2.87 -0.09
CA ALA A 309 15.01 -3.12 0.89
C ALA A 309 15.86 -1.86 1.13
N GLU A 310 15.97 -0.97 0.14
CA GLU A 310 16.72 0.27 0.27
C GLU A 310 16.14 1.18 1.36
N PHE A 311 14.82 1.23 1.52
CA PHE A 311 14.21 2.05 2.57
C PHE A 311 14.59 1.51 3.96
N ALA A 312 14.57 0.19 4.14
CA ALA A 312 15.01 -0.45 5.37
C ALA A 312 16.51 -0.21 5.64
N LYS A 313 17.38 -0.28 4.63
CA LYS A 313 18.81 0.04 4.79
C LYS A 313 19.03 1.47 5.26
N ARG A 314 18.26 2.43 4.74
CA ARG A 314 18.29 3.82 5.21
C ARG A 314 17.85 3.90 6.67
N MET A 315 16.81 3.17 7.04
CA MET A 315 16.32 3.10 8.42
C MET A 315 17.28 2.40 9.40
N ILE A 316 18.13 1.46 8.97
CA ILE A 316 19.23 0.94 9.81
C ILE A 316 20.12 2.07 10.32
N VAL A 317 20.32 3.11 9.52
CA VAL A 317 21.17 4.27 9.86
C VAL A 317 20.39 5.38 10.56
N LEU A 318 19.14 5.62 10.13
CA LEU A 318 18.29 6.69 10.68
C LEU A 318 17.66 6.32 12.03
N ASP A 319 17.41 5.04 12.26
CA ASP A 319 16.72 4.49 13.43
C ASP A 319 17.50 3.32 14.04
N PRO A 320 18.64 3.60 14.70
CA PRO A 320 19.51 2.56 15.23
C PRO A 320 18.86 1.70 16.32
N GLU A 321 17.79 2.17 16.97
CA GLU A 321 17.02 1.42 17.96
C GLU A 321 16.44 0.12 17.34
N TYR A 322 15.97 0.20 16.09
CA TYR A 322 15.34 -0.91 15.37
C TYR A 322 16.21 -1.48 14.24
N ALA A 323 17.52 -1.18 14.22
CA ALA A 323 18.44 -1.60 13.17
C ALA A 323 18.43 -3.12 12.90
N ALA A 324 18.34 -3.95 13.95
CA ALA A 324 18.30 -5.41 13.81
C ALA A 324 17.02 -5.89 13.10
N GLU A 325 15.87 -5.25 13.36
CA GLU A 325 14.61 -5.56 12.71
C GLU A 325 14.66 -5.17 11.22
N TYR A 326 15.16 -3.98 10.91
CA TYR A 326 15.38 -3.54 9.54
C TYR A 326 16.39 -4.41 8.78
N ALA A 327 17.45 -4.88 9.44
CA ALA A 327 18.40 -5.82 8.82
C ALA A 327 17.73 -7.15 8.43
N ALA A 328 16.87 -7.69 9.31
CA ALA A 328 16.11 -8.90 8.99
C ALA A 328 15.13 -8.69 7.82
N ILE A 329 14.50 -7.51 7.75
CA ILE A 329 13.65 -7.10 6.61
C ILE A 329 14.48 -7.07 5.32
N VAL A 330 15.65 -6.42 5.32
CA VAL A 330 16.56 -6.37 4.16
C VAL A 330 16.92 -7.78 3.66
N ASP A 331 17.24 -8.69 4.59
CA ASP A 331 17.61 -10.07 4.23
C ASP A 331 16.44 -10.85 3.62
N ARG A 332 15.21 -10.66 4.09
CA ARG A 332 14.01 -11.27 3.49
C ARG A 332 13.74 -10.71 2.09
N LEU A 333 13.73 -9.39 1.94
CA LEU A 333 13.45 -8.73 0.65
C LEU A 333 14.53 -9.06 -0.40
N ALA A 334 15.78 -9.25 0.01
CA ALA A 334 16.87 -9.66 -0.87
C ALA A 334 16.89 -11.18 -1.18
N GLY A 335 15.96 -11.97 -0.63
CA GLY A 335 15.92 -13.42 -0.79
C GLY A 335 17.07 -14.18 -0.11
N LYS A 336 17.82 -13.53 0.79
CA LYS A 336 18.92 -14.15 1.56
C LYS A 336 18.40 -15.01 2.71
N LYS A 337 17.18 -14.73 3.16
CA LYS A 337 16.48 -15.45 4.23
C LYS A 337 15.08 -15.84 3.76
N PRO A 338 14.52 -16.95 4.29
CA PRO A 338 13.16 -17.38 3.96
C PRO A 338 12.11 -16.37 4.42
N ALA A 339 10.90 -16.50 3.87
CA ALA A 339 9.79 -15.56 4.09
C ALA A 339 9.35 -15.45 5.56
N ASP A 340 9.61 -16.47 6.37
CA ASP A 340 9.27 -16.57 7.79
C ASP A 340 10.35 -16.01 8.74
N TYR A 341 11.53 -15.66 8.22
CA TYR A 341 12.69 -15.27 9.04
C TYR A 341 12.41 -14.03 9.89
N ALA A 342 12.47 -14.17 11.22
CA ALA A 342 12.23 -13.11 12.19
C ALA A 342 10.85 -12.42 12.06
N VAL A 343 9.86 -13.13 11.50
CA VAL A 343 8.46 -12.70 11.49
C VAL A 343 7.83 -13.06 12.83
N LYS A 344 7.13 -12.11 13.45
CA LYS A 344 6.44 -12.30 14.73
C LYS A 344 4.92 -12.38 14.50
N PRO A 345 4.18 -13.18 15.29
CA PRO A 345 2.73 -13.14 15.27
C PRO A 345 2.20 -11.74 15.55
N CYS A 346 1.28 -11.25 14.72
CA CYS A 346 0.50 -10.06 15.00
C CYS A 346 -0.83 -10.09 14.23
N HIS A 347 -1.81 -9.34 14.74
CA HIS A 347 -3.09 -9.11 14.08
C HIS A 347 -3.48 -7.65 14.23
N THR A 348 -3.66 -6.95 13.11
CA THR A 348 -4.06 -5.54 13.10
C THR A 348 -5.33 -5.38 12.28
N HIS A 349 -6.37 -4.87 12.94
CA HIS A 349 -7.53 -4.33 12.24
C HIS A 349 -7.36 -2.81 12.10
N TYR A 350 -7.24 -2.35 10.87
CA TYR A 350 -7.15 -0.95 10.49
C TYR A 350 -8.56 -0.38 10.36
N PHE A 351 -9.10 0.08 11.49
CA PHE A 351 -10.48 0.52 11.62
C PHE A 351 -10.81 1.78 10.81
N ILE A 352 -9.81 2.60 10.44
CA ILE A 352 -9.98 3.72 9.49
C ILE A 352 -9.87 3.18 8.07
N GLY A 353 -8.92 2.27 7.83
CA GLY A 353 -8.59 1.73 6.50
C GLY A 353 -9.54 0.68 5.91
N ASP A 354 -10.50 0.17 6.68
CA ASP A 354 -11.34 -0.98 6.32
C ASP A 354 -10.51 -2.19 5.82
N TYR A 355 -9.40 -2.46 6.53
CA TYR A 355 -8.43 -3.48 6.19
C TYR A 355 -8.01 -4.27 7.43
N THR A 356 -7.75 -5.56 7.27
CA THR A 356 -7.23 -6.41 8.34
C THR A 356 -6.03 -7.17 7.84
N LEU A 357 -4.95 -7.17 8.63
CA LEU A 357 -3.75 -7.95 8.36
C LEU A 357 -3.49 -8.89 9.54
N HIS A 358 -3.36 -10.18 9.24
CA HIS A 358 -3.00 -11.22 10.19
C HIS A 358 -1.70 -11.89 9.75
N VAL A 359 -0.68 -11.76 10.57
CA VAL A 359 0.66 -12.27 10.30
C VAL A 359 1.01 -13.36 11.29
N ARG A 360 1.56 -14.45 10.77
CA ARG A 360 2.18 -15.53 11.53
C ARG A 360 3.56 -15.84 10.94
N PRO A 361 4.45 -16.51 11.69
CA PRO A 361 5.72 -16.94 11.13
C PRO A 361 5.52 -17.74 9.83
N GLY A 362 4.56 -18.66 9.77
CA GLY A 362 4.31 -19.51 8.61
C GLY A 362 3.53 -18.86 7.45
N TYR A 363 2.80 -17.78 7.65
CA TYR A 363 1.92 -17.20 6.62
C TYR A 363 1.49 -15.76 6.92
N ALA A 364 0.91 -15.09 5.93
CA ALA A 364 0.08 -13.91 6.15
C ALA A 364 -1.28 -14.10 5.47
N PHE A 365 -2.33 -13.58 6.11
CA PHE A 365 -3.68 -13.51 5.59
C PHE A 365 -4.20 -12.09 5.81
N ASP A 366 -4.73 -11.47 4.78
CA ASP A 366 -5.35 -10.15 4.91
C ASP A 366 -6.72 -10.08 4.26
N VAL A 367 -7.50 -9.07 4.64
CA VAL A 367 -8.86 -8.82 4.16
C VAL A 367 -8.99 -7.33 3.82
N ARG A 368 -9.35 -7.04 2.57
CA ARG A 368 -9.74 -5.69 2.14
C ARG A 368 -11.25 -5.56 1.98
N MET A 369 -11.79 -4.53 2.62
CA MET A 369 -13.19 -4.13 2.51
C MET A 369 -13.31 -2.71 1.94
N ALA A 370 -14.54 -2.25 1.73
CA ALA A 370 -14.86 -0.84 1.57
C ALA A 370 -16.22 -0.56 2.23
N SER A 371 -16.33 0.57 2.91
CA SER A 371 -17.56 1.01 3.58
C SER A 371 -17.99 2.38 3.06
N SER A 372 -19.09 2.91 3.60
CA SER A 372 -19.49 4.30 3.36
C SER A 372 -18.41 5.32 3.80
N ARG A 373 -17.40 4.90 4.56
CA ARG A 373 -16.30 5.73 5.07
C ARG A 373 -15.07 5.72 4.16
N THR A 374 -14.81 4.63 3.43
CA THR A 374 -13.61 4.44 2.60
C THR A 374 -13.95 4.31 1.10
N MET A 375 -12.92 4.32 0.26
CA MET A 375 -13.07 4.12 -1.18
C MET A 375 -12.79 2.67 -1.59
N ARG A 376 -13.56 2.19 -2.56
CA ARG A 376 -13.24 1.00 -3.36
C ARG A 376 -11.91 1.18 -4.08
N CYS A 377 -11.28 0.08 -4.50
CA CYS A 377 -10.06 0.16 -5.29
C CYS A 377 -10.30 0.91 -6.60
N GLU A 378 -9.43 1.88 -6.88
CA GLU A 378 -9.58 2.75 -8.03
C GLU A 378 -9.15 2.10 -9.34
N TYR A 379 -9.72 2.63 -10.42
CA TYR A 379 -9.15 2.61 -11.75
C TYR A 379 -8.90 4.06 -12.17
N GLY A 380 -7.96 4.27 -13.09
CA GLY A 380 -7.60 5.62 -13.53
C GLY A 380 -6.46 5.61 -14.53
N ASN A 381 -6.38 6.61 -15.40
CA ASN A 381 -5.35 6.72 -16.45
C ASN A 381 -5.25 5.53 -17.41
N GLY A 382 -6.29 4.69 -17.52
CA GLY A 382 -6.25 3.46 -18.31
C GLY A 382 -5.67 2.25 -17.55
N GLU A 383 -5.38 2.41 -16.26
CA GLU A 383 -4.92 1.36 -15.36
C GLU A 383 -6.08 0.75 -14.55
N ASN A 384 -5.88 -0.50 -14.13
CA ASN A 384 -6.72 -1.28 -13.22
C ASN A 384 -8.19 -1.47 -13.65
N LEU A 385 -8.40 -1.75 -14.94
CA LEU A 385 -9.72 -1.67 -15.58
C LEU A 385 -10.76 -2.74 -15.17
N LYS A 386 -10.36 -3.81 -14.48
CA LYS A 386 -11.22 -4.93 -14.07
C LYS A 386 -11.30 -5.11 -12.54
N THR A 387 -10.88 -4.12 -11.75
CA THR A 387 -10.69 -4.21 -10.29
C THR A 387 -11.94 -4.15 -9.42
N TYR A 388 -13.13 -4.03 -10.02
CA TYR A 388 -14.33 -3.56 -9.32
C TYR A 388 -14.61 -4.28 -8.00
N PHE A 389 -14.44 -5.61 -7.96
CA PHE A 389 -14.75 -6.42 -6.78
C PHE A 389 -13.60 -6.51 -5.74
N LEU A 390 -12.45 -5.86 -5.97
CA LEU A 390 -11.24 -6.01 -5.13
C LEU A 390 -11.42 -5.52 -3.69
N SER A 391 -12.46 -4.74 -3.41
CA SER A 391 -12.76 -4.24 -2.05
C SER A 391 -14.00 -4.90 -1.43
N ASP A 392 -14.50 -6.01 -1.99
CA ASP A 392 -15.71 -6.69 -1.50
C ASP A 392 -15.41 -7.87 -0.57
N GLY A 393 -14.49 -7.66 0.38
CA GLY A 393 -13.99 -8.73 1.25
C GLY A 393 -12.99 -9.62 0.53
N CYS A 394 -12.09 -9.00 -0.24
CA CYS A 394 -11.00 -9.69 -0.92
C CYS A 394 -9.99 -10.21 0.11
N THR A 395 -9.44 -11.42 -0.10
CA THR A 395 -8.46 -12.03 0.78
C THR A 395 -7.14 -12.33 0.07
N ASN A 396 -6.01 -11.86 0.58
CA ASN A 396 -4.70 -12.35 0.15
C ASN A 396 -4.22 -13.45 1.10
N ILE A 397 -3.81 -14.60 0.56
CA ILE A 397 -3.38 -15.78 1.33
C ILE A 397 -1.99 -16.18 0.86
N VAL A 398 -0.96 -15.96 1.68
CA VAL A 398 0.44 -16.16 1.29
C VAL A 398 1.26 -16.92 2.35
N VAL A 399 1.98 -17.94 1.92
CA VAL A 399 2.96 -18.72 2.69
C VAL A 399 4.38 -18.37 2.23
N LYS A 400 4.59 -18.37 0.91
CA LYS A 400 5.88 -18.08 0.25
C LYS A 400 5.98 -16.61 -0.18
N GLY A 401 4.85 -16.01 -0.55
CA GLY A 401 4.71 -14.63 -1.00
C GLY A 401 4.41 -14.51 -2.50
N ASP A 402 4.84 -15.46 -3.32
CA ASP A 402 4.70 -15.41 -4.78
C ASP A 402 3.39 -15.99 -5.32
N GLU A 403 2.45 -16.39 -4.46
CA GLU A 403 1.21 -17.08 -4.84
C GLU A 403 0.35 -16.33 -5.88
N TYR A 404 0.48 -15.00 -5.97
CA TYR A 404 -0.24 -14.15 -6.92
C TYR A 404 0.69 -13.34 -7.83
N PHE A 405 1.99 -13.64 -7.85
CA PHE A 405 2.95 -12.84 -8.61
C PHE A 405 2.67 -12.90 -10.11
N ASN A 406 2.38 -11.74 -10.72
CA ASN A 406 2.10 -11.59 -12.15
C ASN A 406 0.87 -12.38 -12.70
N ILE A 407 -0.04 -12.84 -11.84
CA ILE A 407 -1.24 -13.60 -12.27
C ILE A 407 -2.35 -12.71 -12.86
N PHE A 408 -2.37 -11.42 -12.52
CA PHE A 408 -3.46 -10.49 -12.83
C PHE A 408 -3.93 -10.40 -14.30
N PRO A 409 -3.07 -10.50 -15.35
CA PRO A 409 -3.55 -10.48 -16.73
C PRO A 409 -4.46 -11.68 -17.08
N VAL A 410 -4.29 -12.82 -16.41
CA VAL A 410 -5.04 -14.05 -16.68
C VAL A 410 -6.16 -14.31 -15.67
N TRP A 411 -6.33 -13.45 -14.66
CA TRP A 411 -7.33 -13.63 -13.63
C TRP A 411 -8.75 -13.58 -14.19
N ASP A 412 -9.62 -14.45 -13.68
CA ASP A 412 -11.05 -14.23 -13.70
C ASP A 412 -11.40 -13.23 -12.60
N TRP A 413 -11.59 -11.97 -12.98
CA TRP A 413 -11.86 -10.86 -12.07
C TRP A 413 -13.25 -10.92 -11.40
N ALA A 414 -14.14 -11.84 -11.80
CA ALA A 414 -15.37 -12.17 -11.06
C ALA A 414 -15.12 -13.22 -9.95
N LYS A 415 -13.89 -13.75 -9.86
CA LYS A 415 -13.46 -14.74 -8.89
C LYS A 415 -12.27 -14.24 -8.06
N ILE A 416 -12.25 -12.98 -7.66
CA ILE A 416 -11.23 -12.47 -6.74
C ILE A 416 -11.30 -13.28 -5.42
N PRO A 417 -10.17 -13.76 -4.88
CA PRO A 417 -10.14 -14.53 -3.63
C PRO A 417 -10.93 -13.84 -2.50
N GLY A 418 -11.73 -14.61 -1.77
CA GLY A 418 -12.55 -14.14 -0.64
C GLY A 418 -13.89 -13.49 -1.03
N VAL A 419 -14.06 -13.04 -2.27
CA VAL A 419 -15.22 -12.26 -2.71
C VAL A 419 -16.45 -13.15 -2.95
N THR A 420 -17.63 -12.62 -2.60
CA THR A 420 -18.94 -13.16 -3.01
C THR A 420 -19.54 -12.29 -4.11
N ALA A 421 -19.58 -12.78 -5.35
CA ALA A 421 -19.97 -11.97 -6.51
C ALA A 421 -20.73 -12.78 -7.59
N PRO A 422 -21.58 -12.10 -8.39
CA PRO A 422 -22.10 -12.68 -9.63
C PRO A 422 -20.98 -12.98 -10.62
N GLN A 423 -21.11 -14.12 -11.30
CA GLN A 423 -20.12 -14.62 -12.27
C GLN A 423 -20.26 -13.92 -13.63
N MET A 424 -20.04 -12.60 -13.64
CA MET A 424 -20.19 -11.72 -14.80
C MET A 424 -19.05 -11.91 -15.81
N THR A 425 -19.37 -11.95 -17.11
CA THR A 425 -18.36 -12.04 -18.18
C THR A 425 -17.68 -10.70 -18.46
N THR A 426 -18.37 -9.59 -18.20
CA THR A 426 -17.83 -8.23 -18.29
C THR A 426 -17.87 -7.62 -16.91
N ILE A 427 -16.70 -7.30 -16.36
CA ILE A 427 -16.59 -6.66 -15.05
C ILE A 427 -17.01 -5.19 -15.17
N PRO A 428 -17.94 -4.70 -14.34
CA PRO A 428 -18.31 -3.29 -14.37
C PRO A 428 -17.13 -2.41 -13.95
N LYS A 429 -17.14 -1.15 -14.36
CA LYS A 429 -16.28 -0.12 -13.76
C LYS A 429 -17.03 0.57 -12.64
N ALA A 430 -16.30 1.00 -11.62
CA ALA A 430 -16.87 1.83 -10.56
C ALA A 430 -17.47 3.12 -11.16
N ALA A 431 -18.45 3.70 -10.47
CA ALA A 431 -19.23 4.83 -10.99
C ALA A 431 -18.37 6.06 -11.35
N SER A 432 -17.24 6.23 -10.69
CA SER A 432 -16.22 7.23 -11.01
C SER A 432 -14.85 6.58 -11.09
N ASP A 433 -14.00 7.09 -11.99
CA ASP A 433 -12.56 6.87 -11.88
C ASP A 433 -12.05 7.51 -10.58
N TRP A 434 -10.94 6.97 -10.06
CA TRP A 434 -10.27 7.41 -8.82
C TRP A 434 -11.02 7.17 -7.50
N GLN A 435 -12.32 7.51 -7.42
CA GLN A 435 -13.02 7.63 -6.15
C GLN A 435 -14.47 7.15 -6.24
N THR A 436 -14.72 5.92 -5.77
CA THR A 436 -16.07 5.42 -5.52
C THR A 436 -16.13 4.89 -4.09
N ARG A 437 -17.02 5.43 -3.26
CA ARG A 437 -17.19 4.96 -1.88
C ARG A 437 -17.75 3.54 -1.85
N GLY A 438 -17.44 2.80 -0.80
CA GLY A 438 -18.19 1.60 -0.46
C GLY A 438 -19.61 1.94 0.01
N THR A 439 -20.42 0.91 0.16
CA THR A 439 -21.85 0.99 0.50
C THR A 439 -22.15 0.48 1.90
N SER A 440 -21.27 -0.38 2.46
CA SER A 440 -21.50 -1.00 3.75
C SER A 440 -21.45 0.02 4.89
N THR A 441 -22.36 -0.12 5.84
CA THR A 441 -22.37 0.64 7.10
C THR A 441 -21.90 -0.18 8.29
N PHE A 442 -21.59 -1.48 8.08
CA PHE A 442 -21.05 -2.37 9.11
C PHE A 442 -19.87 -3.13 8.50
N ALA A 443 -18.68 -2.56 8.68
CA ALA A 443 -17.41 -3.08 8.17
C ALA A 443 -16.35 -2.76 9.21
N GLY A 444 -15.67 -3.77 9.73
CA GLY A 444 -14.70 -3.57 10.80
C GLY A 444 -14.40 -4.84 11.57
N GLY A 445 -13.64 -4.74 12.66
CA GLY A 445 -13.24 -5.89 13.43
C GLY A 445 -12.73 -5.55 14.83
N VAL A 446 -12.71 -6.57 15.69
CA VAL A 446 -12.09 -6.51 17.01
C VAL A 446 -10.74 -7.20 16.96
N SER A 447 -9.76 -6.63 17.66
CA SER A 447 -8.40 -7.15 17.75
C SER A 447 -7.87 -7.03 19.18
N ASP A 448 -7.13 -8.04 19.62
CA ASP A 448 -6.28 -7.99 20.82
C ASP A 448 -4.79 -7.85 20.47
N SER A 449 -4.49 -7.54 19.21
CA SER A 449 -3.16 -7.50 18.58
C SER A 449 -2.56 -8.85 18.17
N ILE A 450 -3.16 -9.98 18.52
CA ILE A 450 -2.70 -11.34 18.17
C ILE A 450 -3.77 -12.13 17.42
N TYR A 451 -5.00 -12.08 17.93
CA TYR A 451 -6.22 -12.69 17.41
C TYR A 451 -7.26 -11.59 17.17
N GLY A 452 -8.35 -11.96 16.51
CA GLY A 452 -9.40 -11.01 16.17
C GLY A 452 -10.39 -11.58 15.18
N VAL A 453 -11.49 -10.87 15.03
CA VAL A 453 -12.49 -11.17 14.00
C VAL A 453 -12.82 -9.91 13.23
N THR A 454 -12.88 -10.04 11.90
CA THR A 454 -13.31 -8.98 10.97
C THR A 454 -14.63 -9.37 10.34
N ALA A 455 -15.53 -8.41 10.16
CA ALA A 455 -16.84 -8.60 9.56
C ALA A 455 -17.16 -7.52 8.52
N TYR A 456 -17.91 -7.94 7.51
CA TYR A 456 -18.36 -7.11 6.40
C TYR A 456 -19.82 -7.44 6.07
N ALA A 457 -20.72 -6.51 6.38
CA ALA A 457 -22.08 -6.53 5.87
C ALA A 457 -22.08 -6.04 4.42
N TYR A 458 -21.72 -6.94 3.50
CA TYR A 458 -21.64 -6.67 2.07
C TYR A 458 -23.02 -6.37 1.48
N GLN A 459 -23.08 -5.33 0.65
CA GLN A 459 -24.23 -4.99 -0.17
C GLN A 459 -23.75 -4.25 -1.42
N ASP A 460 -24.10 -4.74 -2.60
CA ASP A 460 -23.86 -4.03 -3.85
C ASP A 460 -25.11 -4.12 -4.73
N ASN A 461 -25.59 -2.96 -5.17
CA ASN A 461 -26.76 -2.79 -6.05
C ASN A 461 -26.43 -2.03 -7.34
N TYR A 462 -25.15 -1.90 -7.67
CA TYR A 462 -24.67 -1.18 -8.85
C TYR A 462 -24.42 -2.14 -10.02
N ALA A 463 -24.65 -1.66 -11.24
CA ALA A 463 -24.35 -2.34 -12.50
C ALA A 463 -24.78 -3.83 -12.58
N GLY A 464 -25.94 -4.17 -11.99
CA GLY A 464 -26.48 -5.53 -12.03
C GLY A 464 -25.95 -6.48 -10.96
N VAL A 465 -25.03 -6.03 -10.09
CA VAL A 465 -24.41 -6.89 -9.06
C VAL A 465 -25.43 -7.40 -8.05
N ASN A 466 -26.32 -6.51 -7.58
CA ASN A 466 -27.53 -6.80 -6.79
C ASN A 466 -27.39 -7.94 -5.75
N THR A 467 -26.33 -7.94 -4.96
CA THR A 467 -25.97 -9.03 -4.03
C THR A 467 -25.71 -8.48 -2.63
N THR A 468 -26.17 -9.21 -1.61
CA THR A 468 -25.93 -8.92 -0.19
C THR A 468 -25.40 -10.15 0.52
N ALA A 469 -24.56 -9.96 1.54
CA ALA A 469 -24.07 -11.04 2.39
C ALA A 469 -23.54 -10.51 3.74
N LYS A 470 -23.52 -11.38 4.75
CA LYS A 470 -22.77 -11.19 6.00
C LYS A 470 -21.51 -12.05 5.96
N LYS A 471 -20.35 -11.42 5.81
CA LYS A 471 -19.06 -12.09 5.67
C LYS A 471 -18.22 -11.84 6.91
N ALA A 472 -17.63 -12.87 7.50
CA ALA A 472 -16.71 -12.72 8.62
C ALA A 472 -15.51 -13.66 8.52
N TRP A 473 -14.38 -13.20 9.04
CA TRP A 473 -13.10 -13.89 9.09
C TRP A 473 -12.59 -13.90 10.53
N PHE A 474 -12.39 -15.10 11.07
CA PHE A 474 -12.01 -15.36 12.47
C PHE A 474 -10.57 -15.86 12.47
N PHE A 475 -9.69 -15.18 13.20
CA PHE A 475 -8.25 -15.29 13.00
C PHE A 475 -7.57 -15.90 14.23
N PHE A 476 -7.15 -17.17 14.12
CA PHE A 476 -6.46 -17.91 15.18
C PHE A 476 -4.96 -18.05 14.88
N ASP A 477 -4.30 -19.10 15.36
CA ASP A 477 -2.87 -19.32 15.07
C ASP A 477 -2.65 -20.04 13.75
N ASP A 478 -3.18 -21.26 13.64
CA ASP A 478 -2.91 -22.14 12.51
C ASP A 478 -3.98 -22.02 11.41
N GLU A 479 -5.09 -21.34 11.71
CA GLU A 479 -6.25 -21.29 10.82
C GLU A 479 -7.00 -19.96 10.82
N ILE A 480 -7.67 -19.71 9.70
CA ILE A 480 -8.65 -18.64 9.54
C ILE A 480 -9.99 -19.27 9.19
N VAL A 481 -11.03 -19.04 9.99
CA VAL A 481 -12.39 -19.50 9.68
C VAL A 481 -13.11 -18.40 8.92
N CYS A 482 -13.66 -18.72 7.76
CA CYS A 482 -14.32 -17.79 6.87
C CYS A 482 -15.80 -18.17 6.73
N LEU A 483 -16.67 -17.30 7.23
CA LEU A 483 -18.12 -17.53 7.26
C LEU A 483 -18.86 -16.55 6.35
N GLY A 484 -19.92 -17.04 5.72
CA GLY A 484 -20.87 -16.28 4.94
C GLY A 484 -22.29 -16.68 5.30
N ALA A 485 -23.16 -15.70 5.51
CA ALA A 485 -24.60 -15.91 5.73
C ALA A 485 -25.46 -14.83 5.06
N GLY A 486 -26.76 -15.09 4.93
CA GLY A 486 -27.69 -14.13 4.34
C GLY A 486 -27.42 -13.83 2.88
N ILE A 487 -26.73 -14.72 2.14
CA ILE A 487 -26.35 -14.47 0.75
C ILE A 487 -27.62 -14.45 -0.09
N THR A 488 -27.99 -13.26 -0.53
CA THR A 488 -29.21 -13.00 -1.28
C THR A 488 -28.90 -12.14 -2.49
N SER A 489 -29.37 -12.54 -3.66
CA SER A 489 -29.11 -11.80 -4.89
C SER A 489 -30.28 -11.84 -5.87
N THR A 490 -30.40 -10.77 -6.65
CA THR A 490 -31.26 -10.69 -7.84
C THR A 490 -30.47 -10.44 -9.12
N ALA A 491 -29.15 -10.69 -9.11
CA ALA A 491 -28.35 -10.69 -10.33
C ALA A 491 -28.83 -11.76 -11.31
N THR A 492 -28.57 -11.52 -12.60
CA THR A 492 -28.93 -12.45 -13.67
C THR A 492 -27.99 -13.67 -13.74
N GLU A 493 -26.78 -13.52 -13.24
CA GLU A 493 -25.73 -14.52 -13.19
C GLU A 493 -25.79 -15.36 -11.91
N SER A 494 -25.17 -16.55 -11.95
CA SER A 494 -24.96 -17.34 -10.74
C SER A 494 -24.04 -16.60 -9.78
N ILE A 495 -24.30 -16.77 -8.48
CA ILE A 495 -23.47 -16.19 -7.43
C ILE A 495 -22.46 -17.23 -6.95
N SER A 496 -21.20 -16.82 -6.84
CA SER A 496 -20.16 -17.65 -6.24
C SER A 496 -19.49 -16.93 -5.08
N THR A 497 -18.91 -17.69 -4.17
CA THR A 497 -17.88 -17.18 -3.25
C THR A 497 -16.57 -17.84 -3.58
N THR A 498 -15.57 -17.07 -4.00
CA THR A 498 -14.24 -17.63 -4.27
C THR A 498 -13.49 -17.81 -2.96
N VAL A 499 -12.99 -19.02 -2.73
CA VAL A 499 -12.09 -19.35 -1.63
C VAL A 499 -10.67 -18.88 -1.97
N ASN A 500 -10.17 -19.24 -3.16
CA ASN A 500 -8.90 -18.73 -3.67
C ASN A 500 -8.83 -18.78 -5.22
N GLN A 501 -7.97 -17.96 -5.81
CA GLN A 501 -7.57 -17.94 -7.21
C GLN A 501 -6.09 -17.52 -7.30
N CYS A 502 -5.18 -18.48 -7.27
CA CYS A 502 -3.73 -18.27 -7.20
C CYS A 502 -2.98 -19.10 -8.25
N LEU A 503 -1.67 -18.89 -8.37
CA LEU A 503 -0.84 -19.65 -9.30
C LEU A 503 -0.90 -21.14 -8.97
N LEU A 504 -1.16 -21.99 -9.97
CA LEU A 504 -1.05 -23.43 -9.81
C LEU A 504 0.44 -23.79 -9.72
N ASN A 505 0.87 -24.39 -8.62
CA ASN A 505 2.19 -24.99 -8.51
C ASN A 505 2.21 -26.33 -9.25
N ASP A 506 2.74 -26.34 -10.47
CA ASP A 506 2.86 -27.52 -11.34
C ASP A 506 3.73 -28.65 -10.75
N LYS A 507 4.56 -28.34 -9.74
CA LYS A 507 5.46 -29.31 -9.08
C LYS A 507 4.79 -30.08 -7.95
N VAL A 508 3.64 -29.63 -7.45
CA VAL A 508 2.96 -30.25 -6.30
C VAL A 508 1.50 -30.53 -6.70
N PRO A 509 1.07 -31.80 -6.72
CA PRO A 509 -0.30 -32.13 -7.08
C PRO A 509 -1.29 -31.54 -6.08
N VAL A 510 -2.43 -31.09 -6.58
CA VAL A 510 -3.56 -30.71 -5.73
C VAL A 510 -4.12 -31.99 -5.11
N SER A 511 -4.05 -32.07 -3.78
CA SER A 511 -4.59 -33.20 -3.02
C SER A 511 -5.97 -32.85 -2.48
N ILE A 512 -6.87 -33.81 -2.44
CA ILE A 512 -8.21 -33.64 -1.89
C ILE A 512 -8.55 -34.79 -0.97
N SER A 513 -9.47 -34.56 -0.04
CA SER A 513 -10.27 -35.61 0.59
C SER A 513 -11.72 -35.39 0.20
N ASP A 514 -12.29 -36.30 -0.58
CA ASP A 514 -13.72 -36.33 -0.90
C ASP A 514 -14.34 -37.58 -0.29
N ASN A 515 -15.35 -37.41 0.55
CA ASN A 515 -16.00 -38.50 1.28
C ASN A 515 -15.00 -39.39 2.05
N ASN A 516 -14.04 -38.75 2.74
CA ASN A 516 -12.93 -39.37 3.48
C ASN A 516 -11.97 -40.21 2.63
N GLN A 517 -11.98 -40.05 1.30
CA GLN A 517 -11.01 -40.68 0.42
C GLN A 517 -10.01 -39.65 -0.09
N VAL A 518 -8.75 -39.87 0.24
CA VAL A 518 -7.64 -39.01 -0.20
C VAL A 518 -7.24 -39.38 -1.61
N SER A 519 -7.15 -38.38 -2.48
CA SER A 519 -6.70 -38.53 -3.86
C SER A 519 -6.04 -37.24 -4.36
N THR A 520 -5.41 -37.30 -5.53
CA THR A 520 -4.88 -36.13 -6.22
C THR A 520 -5.71 -35.83 -7.46
N VAL A 521 -5.89 -34.55 -7.79
CA VAL A 521 -6.58 -34.11 -9.00
C VAL A 521 -5.62 -33.38 -9.93
N GLY A 522 -5.74 -33.68 -11.22
CA GLY A 522 -4.93 -33.07 -12.28
C GLY A 522 -5.54 -31.78 -12.81
N ALA A 523 -5.18 -31.44 -14.05
CA ALA A 523 -5.77 -30.33 -14.75
C ALA A 523 -7.23 -30.62 -15.14
N GLY A 524 -8.12 -29.65 -14.95
CA GLY A 524 -9.54 -29.79 -15.26
C GLY A 524 -10.44 -28.92 -14.40
N ASN A 525 -11.75 -29.12 -14.59
CA ASN A 525 -12.80 -28.56 -13.73
C ASN A 525 -13.48 -29.69 -12.97
N TYR A 526 -13.64 -29.50 -11.67
CA TYR A 526 -14.22 -30.47 -10.75
C TYR A 526 -15.34 -29.79 -9.96
N PHE A 527 -16.38 -30.56 -9.65
CA PHE A 527 -17.54 -30.09 -8.89
C PHE A 527 -17.93 -31.13 -7.85
N TYR A 528 -18.00 -30.70 -6.60
CA TYR A 528 -18.26 -31.54 -5.44
C TYR A 528 -19.55 -31.08 -4.76
N LYS A 529 -20.45 -32.03 -4.49
CA LYS A 529 -21.71 -31.77 -3.81
C LYS A 529 -21.65 -32.30 -2.38
N ASN A 530 -21.44 -31.42 -1.41
CA ASN A 530 -21.49 -31.67 0.04
C ASN A 530 -20.50 -32.69 0.61
N LYS A 531 -19.62 -33.29 -0.20
CA LYS A 531 -18.77 -34.40 0.22
C LYS A 531 -17.28 -34.07 0.34
N LEU A 532 -16.86 -32.95 -0.25
CA LEU A 532 -15.47 -32.51 -0.18
C LEU A 532 -15.15 -32.10 1.25
N ASN A 533 -14.21 -32.79 1.89
CA ASN A 533 -13.77 -32.50 3.26
C ASN A 533 -12.70 -31.42 3.26
N TRP A 534 -11.68 -31.59 2.42
CA TRP A 534 -10.61 -30.61 2.29
C TRP A 534 -9.92 -30.67 0.92
N VAL A 535 -9.28 -29.57 0.56
CA VAL A 535 -8.37 -29.42 -0.58
C VAL A 535 -7.02 -28.92 -0.04
N LEU A 536 -5.93 -29.41 -0.61
CA LEU A 536 -4.57 -28.97 -0.31
C LEU A 536 -3.88 -28.55 -1.59
N HIS A 537 -3.40 -27.32 -1.62
CA HIS A 537 -2.64 -26.77 -2.74
C HIS A 537 -1.58 -25.78 -2.25
N ASN A 538 -0.36 -25.93 -2.78
CA ASN A 538 0.78 -25.04 -2.53
C ASN A 538 0.95 -24.61 -1.06
N GLU A 539 0.95 -25.59 -0.17
CA GLU A 539 1.12 -25.42 1.27
C GLU A 539 -0.07 -24.77 2.03
N VAL A 540 -1.23 -24.65 1.37
CA VAL A 540 -2.45 -24.11 1.96
C VAL A 540 -3.57 -25.16 1.89
N GLY A 541 -4.06 -25.55 3.06
CA GLY A 541 -5.25 -26.37 3.24
C GLY A 541 -6.53 -25.53 3.23
N TYR A 542 -7.60 -26.08 2.67
CA TYR A 542 -8.94 -25.51 2.67
C TYR A 542 -9.91 -26.58 3.16
N VAL A 543 -10.52 -26.40 4.33
CA VAL A 543 -11.44 -27.36 4.96
C VAL A 543 -12.88 -26.87 4.81
N PHE A 544 -13.82 -27.77 4.54
CA PHE A 544 -15.23 -27.49 4.29
C PHE A 544 -16.11 -28.13 5.38
N PRO A 545 -16.16 -27.56 6.60
CA PRO A 545 -16.78 -28.21 7.76
C PRO A 545 -18.30 -28.42 7.62
N MET A 546 -18.97 -27.63 6.79
CA MET A 546 -20.41 -27.72 6.54
C MET A 546 -20.75 -28.27 5.14
N GLY A 547 -19.76 -28.77 4.38
CA GLY A 547 -19.95 -29.16 2.99
C GLY A 547 -20.30 -27.97 2.09
N GLY A 548 -21.27 -28.14 1.18
CA GLY A 548 -21.66 -27.16 0.16
C GLY A 548 -21.35 -27.61 -1.26
N ASN A 549 -21.76 -26.79 -2.23
CA ASN A 549 -21.46 -26.98 -3.64
C ASN A 549 -20.12 -26.31 -3.95
N VAL A 550 -19.06 -27.09 -4.04
CA VAL A 550 -17.69 -26.58 -4.23
C VAL A 550 -17.21 -26.87 -5.65
N PHE A 551 -16.67 -25.87 -6.32
CA PHE A 551 -15.97 -26.02 -7.59
C PHE A 551 -14.46 -25.86 -7.38
N LEU A 552 -13.70 -26.63 -8.16
CA LEU A 552 -12.25 -26.56 -8.24
C LEU A 552 -11.84 -26.53 -9.72
N SER A 553 -10.95 -25.62 -10.09
CA SER A 553 -10.40 -25.50 -11.44
C SER A 553 -8.89 -25.42 -11.36
N ASN A 554 -8.22 -26.35 -12.04
CA ASN A 554 -6.77 -26.38 -12.23
C ASN A 554 -6.53 -26.31 -13.73
N LYS A 555 -6.44 -25.11 -14.30
CA LYS A 555 -6.31 -24.96 -15.75
C LYS A 555 -5.44 -23.79 -16.12
N THR A 556 -4.90 -23.85 -17.33
CA THR A 556 -4.32 -22.69 -17.97
C THR A 556 -5.42 -21.65 -18.22
N GLN A 557 -5.17 -20.43 -17.75
CA GLN A 557 -5.94 -19.24 -18.07
C GLN A 557 -5.09 -18.33 -18.94
N SER A 558 -5.75 -17.62 -19.86
CA SER A 558 -5.11 -16.77 -20.83
C SER A 558 -5.61 -15.34 -20.71
N GLY A 559 -4.75 -14.38 -21.03
CA GLY A 559 -5.07 -12.97 -21.07
C GLY A 559 -3.81 -12.12 -21.23
N ASN A 560 -3.96 -10.81 -21.24
CA ASN A 560 -2.83 -9.91 -21.45
C ASN A 560 -2.90 -8.72 -20.48
N TRP A 561 -1.77 -8.04 -20.28
CA TRP A 561 -1.71 -6.89 -19.38
C TRP A 561 -2.47 -5.67 -19.93
N TYR A 562 -2.55 -5.52 -21.25
CA TYR A 562 -3.25 -4.40 -21.89
C TYR A 562 -4.73 -4.31 -21.50
N ASP A 563 -5.39 -5.46 -21.35
CA ASP A 563 -6.79 -5.60 -20.94
C ASP A 563 -7.11 -5.00 -19.56
N ILE A 564 -6.11 -4.95 -18.68
CA ILE A 564 -6.23 -4.36 -17.35
C ILE A 564 -5.46 -3.05 -17.22
N ASN A 565 -4.54 -2.76 -18.13
CA ASN A 565 -3.71 -1.56 -18.17
C ASN A 565 -3.32 -1.18 -19.60
N THR A 566 -3.93 -0.15 -20.17
CA THR A 566 -3.73 0.23 -21.58
C THR A 566 -2.31 0.69 -21.93
N ALA A 567 -1.45 0.95 -20.95
CA ALA A 567 -0.04 1.28 -21.16
C ALA A 567 0.88 0.04 -21.21
N ALA A 568 0.35 -1.15 -20.92
CA ALA A 568 1.12 -2.39 -20.84
C ALA A 568 1.09 -3.17 -22.18
N PRO A 569 1.99 -4.15 -22.37
CA PRO A 569 2.05 -4.95 -23.60
C PRO A 569 0.75 -5.72 -23.87
N LYS A 570 0.42 -5.86 -25.16
CA LYS A 570 -0.69 -6.70 -25.66
C LYS A 570 -0.34 -8.17 -25.83
N MET A 571 0.84 -8.58 -25.36
CA MET A 571 1.29 -9.96 -25.48
C MET A 571 0.42 -10.85 -24.60
N GLU A 572 -0.19 -11.87 -25.21
CA GLU A 572 -0.92 -12.91 -24.49
C GLU A 572 0.00 -13.63 -23.50
N GLN A 573 -0.56 -13.99 -22.37
CA GLN A 573 0.06 -14.73 -21.29
C GLN A 573 -0.82 -15.95 -21.03
N ASP A 574 -0.20 -17.11 -20.94
CA ASP A 574 -0.83 -18.34 -20.50
C ASP A 574 -0.24 -18.70 -19.13
N THR A 575 -1.09 -18.98 -18.16
CA THR A 575 -0.64 -19.30 -16.80
C THR A 575 -1.58 -20.33 -16.19
N ASP A 576 -1.02 -21.35 -15.56
CA ASP A 576 -1.81 -22.33 -14.84
C ASP A 576 -2.30 -21.74 -13.52
N VAL A 577 -3.62 -21.79 -13.30
CA VAL A 577 -4.30 -21.16 -12.18
C VAL A 577 -5.08 -22.21 -11.40
N PHE A 578 -4.92 -22.18 -10.07
CA PHE A 578 -5.76 -22.88 -9.11
C PHE A 578 -6.91 -21.96 -8.70
N THR A 579 -8.14 -22.38 -8.94
CA THR A 579 -9.35 -21.65 -8.50
C THR A 579 -10.25 -22.57 -7.69
N LEU A 580 -10.66 -22.14 -6.50
CA LEU A 580 -11.52 -22.89 -5.59
C LEU A 580 -12.63 -21.99 -5.09
N GLY A 581 -13.87 -22.46 -5.01
CA GLY A 581 -14.96 -21.66 -4.49
C GLY A 581 -16.28 -22.41 -4.32
N PHE A 582 -17.26 -21.71 -3.76
CA PHE A 582 -18.64 -22.16 -3.62
C PHE A 582 -19.50 -21.63 -4.76
N ASP A 583 -20.39 -22.48 -5.27
CA ASP A 583 -21.47 -22.10 -6.18
C ASP A 583 -22.79 -22.02 -5.41
N HIS A 584 -23.33 -20.81 -5.28
CA HIS A 584 -24.62 -20.53 -4.62
C HIS A 584 -25.80 -20.59 -5.60
N GLY A 585 -25.53 -20.78 -6.89
CA GLY A 585 -26.53 -20.87 -7.94
C GLY A 585 -27.13 -19.52 -8.33
N LEU A 586 -28.22 -19.57 -9.10
CA LEU A 586 -28.96 -18.40 -9.57
C LEU A 586 -29.87 -17.86 -8.47
N SER A 587 -29.85 -16.54 -8.28
CA SER A 587 -30.74 -15.82 -7.36
C SER A 587 -30.87 -16.48 -5.97
N PRO A 588 -29.75 -16.76 -5.27
CA PRO A 588 -29.80 -17.37 -3.94
C PRO A 588 -30.63 -16.51 -2.98
N ARG A 589 -31.21 -17.18 -1.99
CA ARG A 589 -31.92 -16.55 -0.86
C ARG A 589 -31.43 -17.17 0.43
N ASP A 590 -30.87 -16.33 1.30
CA ASP A 590 -30.32 -16.75 2.58
C ASP A 590 -29.31 -17.92 2.47
N ALA A 591 -28.52 -17.94 1.40
CA ALA A 591 -27.47 -18.94 1.24
C ALA A 591 -26.30 -18.66 2.21
N THR A 592 -25.53 -19.69 2.52
CA THR A 592 -24.43 -19.65 3.47
C THR A 592 -23.19 -20.35 2.93
N TYR A 593 -22.00 -19.98 3.40
CA TYR A 593 -20.79 -20.79 3.26
C TYR A 593 -20.03 -20.86 4.58
N ALA A 594 -19.21 -21.89 4.72
CA ALA A 594 -18.21 -22.00 5.77
C ALA A 594 -16.99 -22.74 5.22
N TYR A 595 -15.82 -22.12 5.29
CA TYR A 595 -14.54 -22.76 5.00
C TYR A 595 -13.48 -22.34 6.00
N ILE A 596 -12.47 -23.18 6.19
CA ILE A 596 -11.33 -22.90 7.06
C ILE A 596 -10.08 -22.94 6.19
N VAL A 597 -9.31 -21.86 6.20
CA VAL A 597 -7.99 -21.80 5.56
C VAL A 597 -6.96 -22.22 6.60
N VAL A 598 -6.14 -23.20 6.25
CA VAL A 598 -5.11 -23.79 7.12
C VAL A 598 -3.76 -23.74 6.41
N PRO A 599 -3.03 -22.63 6.52
CA PRO A 599 -1.73 -22.48 5.87
C PRO A 599 -0.65 -23.41 6.45
N ASN A 600 0.49 -23.50 5.78
CA ASN A 600 1.68 -24.25 6.19
C ASN A 600 1.42 -25.77 6.39
N LYS A 601 0.70 -26.38 5.43
CA LYS A 601 0.44 -27.84 5.37
C LYS A 601 1.08 -28.40 4.12
N LYS A 602 2.07 -29.29 4.22
CA LYS A 602 2.88 -29.69 3.05
C LYS A 602 2.33 -30.93 2.37
N THR A 603 1.73 -31.83 3.13
CA THR A 603 1.25 -33.11 2.61
C THR A 603 -0.20 -33.41 3.00
N ALA A 604 -0.79 -34.42 2.35
CA ALA A 604 -2.11 -34.91 2.71
C ALA A 604 -2.15 -35.46 4.16
N GLU A 605 -1.04 -36.00 4.66
CA GLU A 605 -0.89 -36.44 6.04
C GLU A 605 -0.93 -35.26 7.02
N ASP A 606 -0.27 -34.13 6.69
CA ASP A 606 -0.36 -32.90 7.49
C ASP A 606 -1.80 -32.40 7.59
N MET A 607 -2.57 -32.51 6.49
CA MET A 607 -3.99 -32.16 6.46
C MET A 607 -4.86 -33.14 7.24
N ALA A 608 -4.61 -34.44 7.11
CA ALA A 608 -5.33 -35.46 7.88
C ALA A 608 -5.06 -35.33 9.39
N ALA A 609 -3.88 -34.86 9.78
CA ALA A 609 -3.50 -34.60 11.16
C ALA A 609 -4.00 -33.25 11.71
N TYR A 610 -4.54 -32.36 10.87
CA TYR A 610 -5.09 -31.08 11.32
C TYR A 610 -6.30 -31.33 12.25
N PRO A 611 -6.26 -30.85 13.50
CA PRO A 611 -7.30 -31.14 14.48
C PRO A 611 -8.51 -30.23 14.27
N ALA A 612 -9.23 -30.42 13.17
CA ALA A 612 -10.41 -29.62 12.80
C ALA A 612 -11.49 -29.60 13.91
N SER A 613 -11.52 -30.64 14.76
CA SER A 613 -12.40 -30.72 15.92
C SER A 613 -12.14 -29.65 16.98
N ASN A 614 -11.00 -28.95 16.96
CA ASN A 614 -10.73 -27.82 17.86
C ASN A 614 -11.55 -26.58 17.50
N ILE A 615 -12.04 -26.49 16.26
CA ILE A 615 -12.84 -25.36 15.77
C ILE A 615 -14.31 -25.70 15.87
N GLU A 616 -15.06 -24.83 16.54
CA GLU A 616 -16.51 -24.92 16.66
C GLU A 616 -17.15 -23.71 16.00
N ILE A 617 -17.85 -23.91 14.90
CA ILE A 617 -18.73 -22.90 14.30
C ILE A 617 -20.08 -23.02 15.02
N LEU A 618 -20.35 -22.09 15.92
CA LEU A 618 -21.48 -22.15 16.85
C LEU A 618 -22.70 -21.38 16.36
N ALA A 619 -22.49 -20.39 15.49
CA ALA A 619 -23.54 -19.69 14.77
C ALA A 619 -23.03 -19.19 13.42
N ASN A 620 -23.88 -19.27 12.39
CA ASN A 620 -23.64 -18.64 11.09
C ASN A 620 -24.97 -18.19 10.49
N SER A 621 -25.46 -17.03 10.91
CA SER A 621 -26.72 -16.43 10.44
C SER A 621 -26.51 -14.98 10.03
N ASP A 622 -27.56 -14.35 9.50
CA ASP A 622 -27.55 -12.93 9.15
C ASP A 622 -27.57 -11.99 10.39
N SER A 623 -27.85 -12.53 11.59
CA SER A 623 -27.86 -11.82 12.86
C SER A 623 -26.54 -11.93 13.61
N MET A 624 -25.88 -13.09 13.57
CA MET A 624 -24.62 -13.32 14.25
C MET A 624 -23.78 -14.43 13.61
N GLN A 625 -22.48 -14.33 13.78
CA GLN A 625 -21.50 -15.36 13.42
C GLN A 625 -20.57 -15.58 14.61
N VAL A 626 -20.45 -16.83 15.07
CA VAL A 626 -19.72 -17.16 16.31
C VAL A 626 -18.84 -18.38 16.08
N VAL A 627 -17.56 -18.23 16.40
CA VAL A 627 -16.55 -19.29 16.30
C VAL A 627 -15.80 -19.39 17.62
N ARG A 628 -15.50 -20.63 18.03
CA ARG A 628 -14.63 -20.93 19.16
C ARG A 628 -13.47 -21.81 18.73
N ASN A 629 -12.26 -21.44 19.14
CA ASN A 629 -11.12 -22.35 19.17
C ASN A 629 -10.98 -22.94 20.57
N LYS A 630 -11.26 -24.24 20.72
CA LYS A 630 -11.21 -24.95 22.01
C LYS A 630 -9.81 -25.08 22.59
N LYS A 631 -8.79 -25.22 21.74
CA LYS A 631 -7.40 -25.40 22.19
C LYS A 631 -6.86 -24.10 22.80
N LEU A 632 -7.22 -22.97 22.20
CA LEU A 632 -6.81 -21.64 22.65
C LEU A 632 -7.76 -21.05 23.71
N ASP A 633 -8.91 -21.69 23.94
CA ASP A 633 -10.07 -21.12 24.66
C ASP A 633 -10.42 -19.69 24.25
N VAL A 634 -10.36 -19.43 22.95
CA VAL A 634 -10.72 -18.14 22.34
C VAL A 634 -12.10 -18.23 21.71
N TRP A 635 -12.94 -17.25 22.02
CA TRP A 635 -14.26 -17.05 21.44
C TRP A 635 -14.29 -15.75 20.68
N GLU A 636 -14.67 -15.82 19.42
CA GLU A 636 -14.83 -14.65 18.57
C GLU A 636 -16.28 -14.60 18.06
N MET A 637 -16.90 -13.44 18.19
CA MET A 637 -18.31 -13.26 17.93
C MET A 637 -18.55 -11.97 17.15
N VAL A 638 -19.39 -12.06 16.12
CA VAL A 638 -19.92 -10.90 15.41
C VAL A 638 -21.43 -10.89 15.61
N PHE A 639 -21.95 -9.77 16.10
CA PHE A 639 -23.37 -9.47 16.12
C PHE A 639 -23.63 -8.34 15.14
N TYR A 640 -24.49 -8.57 14.15
CA TYR A 640 -24.84 -7.54 13.16
C TYR A 640 -25.95 -6.60 13.63
N ARG A 641 -26.62 -6.97 14.72
CA ARG A 641 -27.73 -6.26 15.37
C ARG A 641 -27.91 -6.79 16.79
N ALA A 642 -28.82 -6.19 17.56
CA ALA A 642 -29.21 -6.71 18.87
C ALA A 642 -29.57 -8.20 18.79
N ALA A 643 -28.93 -9.02 19.61
CA ALA A 643 -29.14 -10.46 19.61
C ALA A 643 -28.65 -11.10 20.92
N THR A 644 -28.93 -12.39 21.08
CA THR A 644 -28.44 -13.20 22.19
C THR A 644 -27.86 -14.49 21.65
N PHE A 645 -26.61 -14.77 22.02
CA PHE A 645 -25.96 -16.04 21.84
C PHE A 645 -25.97 -16.79 23.18
N SER A 646 -26.37 -18.06 23.16
CA SER A 646 -26.40 -18.92 24.35
C SER A 646 -25.67 -20.23 24.07
N HIS A 647 -24.68 -20.53 24.89
CA HIS A 647 -23.96 -21.79 24.93
C HIS A 647 -23.78 -22.21 26.39
N GLY A 648 -23.66 -23.51 26.68
CA GLY A 648 -23.59 -24.02 28.07
C GLY A 648 -22.44 -23.45 28.92
N LYS A 649 -21.42 -22.87 28.28
CA LYS A 649 -20.29 -22.18 28.94
C LYS A 649 -20.44 -20.66 29.03
N ILE A 650 -21.18 -20.04 28.11
CA ILE A 650 -21.28 -18.59 28.02
C ILE A 650 -22.59 -18.18 27.34
N THR A 651 -23.26 -17.20 27.91
CA THR A 651 -24.35 -16.47 27.27
C THR A 651 -23.93 -15.02 27.11
N VAL A 652 -24.08 -14.49 25.89
CA VAL A 652 -23.79 -13.10 25.56
C VAL A 652 -25.01 -12.49 24.89
N ARG A 653 -25.51 -11.39 25.43
CA ARG A 653 -26.56 -10.58 24.81
C ARG A 653 -26.04 -9.17 24.58
N VAL A 654 -26.34 -8.64 23.40
CA VAL A 654 -25.97 -7.27 23.01
C VAL A 654 -27.20 -6.50 22.57
N ASP A 655 -27.23 -5.21 22.85
CA ASP A 655 -28.32 -4.31 22.43
C ASP A 655 -28.07 -3.67 21.05
N LYS A 656 -26.86 -3.79 20.50
CA LYS A 656 -26.43 -3.25 19.21
C LYS A 656 -25.45 -4.19 18.52
N GLY A 657 -25.19 -3.96 17.23
CA GLY A 657 -24.18 -4.71 16.51
C GLY A 657 -22.77 -4.39 17.01
N CYS A 658 -21.92 -5.40 17.13
CA CYS A 658 -20.54 -5.29 17.60
C CYS A 658 -19.72 -6.53 17.21
N ALA A 659 -18.40 -6.42 17.33
CA ALA A 659 -17.49 -7.57 17.29
C ALA A 659 -16.91 -7.77 18.70
N LEU A 660 -16.83 -9.02 19.17
CA LEU A 660 -16.37 -9.40 20.49
C LEU A 660 -15.31 -10.50 20.41
N LEU A 661 -14.35 -10.44 21.31
CA LEU A 661 -13.33 -11.47 21.51
C LEU A 661 -13.17 -11.73 23.00
N PHE A 662 -13.33 -12.99 23.40
CA PHE A 662 -13.09 -13.47 24.76
C PHE A 662 -11.97 -14.51 24.76
N LYS A 663 -11.17 -14.52 25.83
CA LYS A 663 -10.13 -15.53 26.06
C LYS A 663 -10.24 -16.04 27.49
N ASP A 664 -9.93 -17.32 27.69
CA ASP A 664 -9.84 -17.94 29.02
C ASP A 664 -11.07 -17.62 29.90
N ILE A 665 -12.27 -17.83 29.36
CA ILE A 665 -13.52 -17.30 29.94
C ILE A 665 -13.81 -17.82 31.36
N GLU A 666 -13.21 -18.96 31.74
CA GLU A 666 -13.37 -19.55 33.07
C GLU A 666 -12.45 -18.90 34.12
N ASN A 667 -11.53 -18.01 33.72
CA ASN A 667 -10.70 -17.22 34.63
C ASN A 667 -11.54 -16.07 35.24
N SER A 668 -11.51 -15.93 36.56
CA SER A 668 -12.23 -14.88 37.28
C SER A 668 -11.77 -13.46 36.94
N ALA A 669 -10.52 -13.30 36.47
CA ALA A 669 -9.94 -12.04 36.00
C ALA A 669 -10.08 -11.85 34.49
N SER A 670 -10.97 -12.61 33.83
CA SER A 670 -11.16 -12.53 32.38
C SER A 670 -11.61 -11.13 31.95
N CYS A 671 -11.09 -10.72 30.80
CA CYS A 671 -11.53 -9.53 30.09
C CYS A 671 -12.04 -9.94 28.71
N PHE A 672 -12.78 -9.04 28.07
CA PHE A 672 -13.13 -9.20 26.67
C PHE A 672 -12.80 -7.94 25.89
N HIS A 673 -12.47 -8.14 24.63
CA HIS A 673 -12.28 -7.08 23.67
C HIS A 673 -13.60 -6.88 22.91
N ILE A 674 -13.91 -5.62 22.62
CA ILE A 674 -15.08 -5.21 21.85
C ILE A 674 -14.72 -4.10 20.88
N ALA A 675 -15.29 -4.15 19.68
CA ALA A 675 -15.25 -3.05 18.72
C ALA A 675 -16.66 -2.78 18.17
N ASP A 676 -16.86 -1.57 17.65
CA ASP A 676 -18.05 -1.15 16.90
C ASP A 676 -17.70 -1.02 15.39
N PRO A 677 -17.91 -2.08 14.58
CA PRO A 677 -17.69 -2.03 13.12
C PRO A 677 -18.58 -1.02 12.37
N ALA A 678 -19.67 -0.56 12.98
CA ALA A 678 -20.50 0.47 12.38
C ALA A 678 -19.93 1.88 12.59
N GLN A 679 -19.06 2.05 13.58
CA GLN A 679 -18.55 3.35 14.04
C GLN A 679 -19.70 4.31 14.37
N ALA A 680 -20.75 3.77 14.99
CA ALA A 680 -21.96 4.51 15.36
C ALA A 680 -21.72 5.49 16.52
N GLN A 681 -20.56 5.41 17.19
CA GLN A 681 -20.15 6.26 18.30
C GLN A 681 -21.22 6.33 19.40
N SER A 682 -21.67 5.15 19.83
CA SER A 682 -22.73 5.04 20.81
C SER A 682 -22.43 3.93 21.81
N VAL A 683 -22.95 4.07 23.02
CA VAL A 683 -22.86 3.03 24.06
C VAL A 683 -23.46 1.71 23.57
N ILE A 684 -22.76 0.61 23.82
CA ILE A 684 -23.22 -0.76 23.58
C ILE A 684 -23.33 -1.46 24.93
N ARG A 685 -24.49 -2.04 25.25
CA ARG A 685 -24.66 -2.86 26.46
C ARG A 685 -24.41 -4.32 26.12
N VAL A 686 -23.55 -4.95 26.90
CA VAL A 686 -23.21 -6.37 26.77
C VAL A 686 -23.56 -7.07 28.08
N ASP A 687 -24.56 -7.92 28.02
CA ASP A 687 -24.94 -8.81 29.12
C ASP A 687 -24.19 -10.14 28.95
N VAL A 688 -23.33 -10.49 29.91
CA VAL A 688 -22.49 -11.70 29.88
C VAL A 688 -22.83 -12.57 31.09
N CYS A 689 -23.07 -13.86 30.85
CA CYS A 689 -23.18 -14.88 31.89
C CYS A 689 -22.23 -16.02 31.59
N ILE A 690 -21.33 -16.32 32.52
CA ILE A 690 -20.38 -17.44 32.46
C ILE A 690 -20.64 -18.28 33.72
N PRO A 691 -21.46 -19.35 33.63
CA PRO A 691 -21.96 -20.06 34.81
C PRO A 691 -20.88 -20.63 35.73
N SER A 692 -19.68 -20.92 35.21
CA SER A 692 -18.53 -21.40 35.99
C SER A 692 -17.86 -20.30 36.82
N VAL A 693 -18.01 -19.03 36.44
CA VAL A 693 -17.41 -17.86 37.13
C VAL A 693 -18.43 -17.19 38.06
N ALA A 694 -19.64 -16.93 37.57
CA ALA A 694 -20.72 -16.32 38.34
C ALA A 694 -22.09 -16.80 37.84
N LYS A 695 -23.04 -17.00 38.77
CA LYS A 695 -24.41 -17.41 38.42
C LYS A 695 -25.25 -16.27 37.84
N ASP A 696 -24.94 -15.03 38.21
CA ASP A 696 -25.68 -13.85 37.78
C ASP A 696 -25.11 -13.28 36.48
N THR A 697 -26.00 -12.80 35.62
CA THR A 697 -25.62 -12.05 34.41
C THR A 697 -25.02 -10.70 34.82
N LYS A 698 -23.86 -10.37 34.25
CA LYS A 698 -23.23 -9.06 34.36
C LYS A 698 -23.58 -8.21 33.15
N THR A 699 -24.03 -6.98 33.38
CA THR A 699 -24.22 -5.98 32.32
C THR A 699 -23.01 -5.06 32.28
N ILE A 700 -22.29 -5.06 31.17
CA ILE A 700 -21.16 -4.18 30.90
C ILE A 700 -21.61 -3.08 29.94
N VAL A 701 -21.36 -1.83 30.33
CA VAL A 701 -21.64 -0.66 29.52
C VAL A 701 -20.37 -0.30 28.75
N CYS A 702 -20.30 -0.72 27.49
CA CYS A 702 -19.18 -0.44 26.61
C CYS A 702 -19.40 0.92 25.94
N ASP A 703 -18.71 1.94 26.44
CA ASP A 703 -18.86 3.30 25.94
C ASP A 703 -18.01 3.52 24.69
N PHE A 704 -18.65 3.81 23.55
CA PHE A 704 -18.00 4.29 22.31
C PHE A 704 -18.40 5.71 21.94
N SER A 705 -19.13 6.40 22.83
CA SER A 705 -19.40 7.83 22.71
C SER A 705 -18.08 8.58 22.65
N ASP A 706 -18.01 9.63 21.84
CA ASP A 706 -16.86 10.53 21.76
C ASP A 706 -15.52 9.87 21.38
N THR A 707 -15.57 8.72 20.71
CA THR A 707 -14.35 8.06 20.18
C THR A 707 -13.72 8.86 19.04
N GLY A 708 -14.48 9.73 18.36
CA GLY A 708 -13.96 10.66 17.37
C GLY A 708 -13.18 9.96 16.27
N ILE A 709 -11.92 10.33 16.08
CA ILE A 709 -11.02 9.73 15.09
C ILE A 709 -10.66 8.26 15.39
N TYR A 710 -10.93 7.77 16.60
CA TYR A 710 -10.70 6.39 17.03
C TYR A 710 -11.97 5.52 16.99
N ALA A 711 -13.04 6.00 16.34
CA ALA A 711 -14.25 5.20 16.15
C ALA A 711 -13.92 3.91 15.40
N GLY A 712 -14.35 2.77 15.94
CA GLY A 712 -14.03 1.43 15.42
C GLY A 712 -12.80 0.77 16.06
N MET A 713 -12.00 1.52 16.83
CA MET A 713 -10.89 0.94 17.61
C MET A 713 -11.44 -0.05 18.66
N SER A 714 -10.71 -1.15 18.88
CA SER A 714 -11.04 -2.10 19.93
C SER A 714 -10.84 -1.49 21.32
N LYS A 715 -11.76 -1.80 22.24
CA LYS A 715 -11.68 -1.50 23.67
C LYS A 715 -11.67 -2.81 24.46
N VAL A 716 -11.09 -2.79 25.65
CA VAL A 716 -11.06 -3.92 26.58
C VAL A 716 -11.88 -3.59 27.83
N TYR A 717 -12.66 -4.55 28.31
CA TYR A 717 -13.45 -4.43 29.54
C TYR A 717 -13.24 -5.64 30.44
N SER A 718 -13.14 -5.40 31.75
CA SER A 718 -13.01 -6.45 32.75
C SER A 718 -14.37 -7.10 33.04
N LEU A 719 -14.35 -8.41 33.27
CA LEU A 719 -15.49 -9.17 33.79
C LEU A 719 -15.41 -9.37 35.31
N GLU A 720 -14.49 -8.70 36.04
CA GLU A 720 -14.41 -8.74 37.51
C GLU A 720 -15.61 -8.04 38.18
N LYS A 721 -15.76 -8.18 39.50
CA LYS A 721 -16.74 -7.40 40.27
C LYS A 721 -16.21 -5.98 40.42
N SER A 722 -17.05 -4.95 40.24
CA SER A 722 -16.78 -3.70 40.96
C SER A 722 -16.85 -4.03 42.45
N GLU A 723 -15.77 -3.76 43.17
CA GLU A 723 -15.87 -3.61 44.62
C GLU A 723 -16.66 -2.30 44.83
N ASP A 724 -17.98 -2.44 45.00
CA ASP A 724 -18.85 -1.36 45.49
C ASP A 724 -18.52 -1.03 46.96
#